data_AF-A0A434AWP5-F1
#
_entry.id   AF-A0A434AWP5-F1
#
_cell.length_a   1.000
_cell.length_b   1.000
_cell.length_c   1.000
_cell.angle_alpha   90.00
_cell.angle_beta   90.00
_cell.angle_gamma   90.00
#
_symmetry.space_group_name_H-M   'P 1'
#
loop_
_entity.id
_entity.type
_entity.pdbx_description
1 polymer ?
#
loop_
_entity_poly.entity_id
_entity_poly.type
_entity_poly.pdbx_seq_one_letter_code
_entity_poly.pdbx_strand_id
1 'polypeptide(L)'
;MNIWKIASRWSNNGEAESSILDIFKTHQIVFAGRKTERIQNEVKIGDLIALSDGLDVIAIGKVLGEPKPITEFENQINFSEREIKRFDYEDWVIGFKVKLIFLHDNEIFTYNQGTFHRVHGEYYDTVLKLYKSHFNKAATNNFSINAKTCTLKYNDQQDQDVMFNGETKYIIPIYQRPYSWREDQIRKLLSDIFLSYWGVDKVVNEEPMFIGTMQLTQKSKSYFGDYSNQQEVVDGQQRLTTFLILLKVLKSHYPTCQELDAIQLNWLKTEVNNNTQQELLDELLESDLSFDQGNPLNRYWQNAQLIKEIFEEELPEGDNGKSIDIDSFVKHLLSNIYFVVIETKAGLSKTLQIFDAINTTGLDLNGGDIFKIRMYEYLRDKNDESKEVFNRISELYKKIEDYNREFGWKVTDIAGVLSIYQKILVAKHNLPVVLYALGSNTFFERMFDTLLNINQWDSFSKLGDLRLSLDDLNDIVEVRYEWQRSRYHTAEDACALHQIWWSRYGRYWDLIFVFLYKFKEDENRLHLMQAFVRKLSKLYSLYSILFQKSIGNIRTFSNNLSQEILKGDFNSIIEIIDKKFMEDALYKGDSRNALRYTLERDIIYNVKMKNIICRISAMLEEDYMTVDIEKINGLRKKLFDLPIDIEHIQSYNDENIEERDQIKNEWGYNLNSIGNLMVLESDINRSISNKPYFEKTKRYLQSTYGIAKNQPNDYPVWNLEKCKERKQKEISKIINYIFDDEDQVKDIPDFVQVALES
;
A
#
# COMPACT_ATOMS: atom_id res chain seq x y z
N MET A 1 27.54 -12.21 37.79
CA MET A 1 27.09 -12.98 36.63
C MET A 1 27.35 -14.45 36.91
N ASN A 2 26.28 -15.23 37.04
CA ASN A 2 26.35 -16.67 37.23
C ASN A 2 26.42 -17.38 35.88
N ILE A 3 26.89 -18.62 35.90
CA ILE A 3 26.86 -19.52 34.74
C ILE A 3 26.10 -20.76 35.18
N TRP A 4 25.06 -21.14 34.44
CA TRP A 4 24.17 -22.25 34.77
C TRP A 4 24.34 -23.38 33.74
N LYS A 5 24.70 -24.58 34.20
CA LYS A 5 24.64 -25.78 33.37
C LYS A 5 23.17 -26.21 33.24
N ILE A 6 22.71 -26.45 32.01
CA ILE A 6 21.38 -26.97 31.74
C ILE A 6 21.50 -28.16 30.77
N ALA A 7 20.82 -29.26 31.07
CA ALA A 7 20.81 -30.45 30.21
C ALA A 7 19.64 -30.45 29.22
N SER A 8 19.87 -30.87 27.98
CA SER A 8 18.82 -31.00 26.96
C SER A 8 18.10 -32.34 26.93
N ARG A 9 18.57 -33.37 27.66
CA ARG A 9 17.93 -34.69 27.69
C ARG A 9 16.82 -34.73 28.74
N TRP A 10 15.57 -34.76 28.29
CA TRP A 10 14.37 -34.65 29.11
C TRP A 10 13.83 -36.04 29.49
N SER A 11 14.62 -36.81 30.24
CA SER A 11 14.22 -38.11 30.81
C SER A 11 14.94 -38.39 32.12
N ASN A 12 14.38 -39.28 32.96
CA ASN A 12 15.02 -39.67 34.22
C ASN A 12 16.34 -40.44 34.01
N ASN A 13 16.49 -41.11 32.85
CA ASN A 13 17.64 -41.95 32.52
C ASN A 13 18.68 -41.26 31.62
N GLY A 14 18.38 -40.07 31.08
CA GLY A 14 19.31 -39.30 30.24
C GLY A 14 19.58 -39.91 28.86
N GLU A 15 18.61 -40.64 28.30
CA GLU A 15 18.72 -41.31 27.00
C GLU A 15 18.84 -40.30 25.84
N ALA A 16 19.63 -40.62 24.81
CA ALA A 16 19.89 -39.70 23.70
C ALA A 16 18.61 -39.32 22.93
N GLU A 17 17.67 -40.25 22.80
CA GLU A 17 16.38 -40.04 22.13
C GLU A 17 15.46 -39.06 22.88
N SER A 18 15.72 -38.82 24.17
CA SER A 18 15.00 -37.83 24.99
C SER A 18 15.54 -36.41 24.87
N SER A 19 16.52 -36.16 24.00
CA SER A 19 17.05 -34.81 23.79
C SER A 19 15.97 -33.90 23.19
N ILE A 20 15.67 -32.79 23.85
CA ILE A 20 14.80 -31.70 23.38
C ILE A 20 15.62 -30.50 22.92
N LEU A 21 16.87 -30.75 22.54
CA LEU A 21 17.80 -29.73 22.07
C LEU A 21 17.26 -28.93 20.89
N ASP A 22 16.54 -29.59 19.98
CA ASP A 22 15.88 -29.00 18.83
C ASP A 22 14.76 -28.02 19.23
N ILE A 23 14.06 -28.27 20.35
CA ILE A 23 13.03 -27.37 20.89
C ILE A 23 13.69 -26.10 21.44
N PHE A 24 14.76 -26.23 22.22
CA PHE A 24 15.53 -25.07 22.71
C PHE A 24 16.07 -24.22 21.57
N LYS A 25 16.34 -24.91 20.47
CA LYS A 25 16.90 -24.40 19.24
C LYS A 25 15.89 -23.59 18.43
N THR A 26 14.74 -24.16 18.15
CA THR A 26 13.67 -23.50 17.40
C THR A 26 13.13 -22.27 18.13
N HIS A 27 12.94 -22.37 19.45
CA HIS A 27 12.21 -21.35 20.20
C HIS A 27 13.09 -20.39 21.00
N GLN A 28 14.41 -20.64 21.08
CA GLN A 28 15.34 -19.85 21.89
C GLN A 28 14.93 -19.74 23.37
N ILE A 29 14.29 -20.80 23.89
CA ILE A 29 13.94 -20.95 25.29
C ILE A 29 14.62 -22.20 25.81
N VAL A 30 15.24 -22.13 26.97
CA VAL A 30 15.76 -23.30 27.66
C VAL A 30 14.89 -23.62 28.85
N PHE A 31 14.60 -24.91 29.04
CA PHE A 31 13.82 -25.40 30.17
C PHE A 31 14.74 -25.89 31.28
N ALA A 32 14.40 -25.53 32.51
CA ALA A 32 15.03 -26.05 33.71
C ALA A 32 13.93 -26.70 34.56
N GLY A 33 14.10 -28.00 34.88
CA GLY A 33 13.05 -28.87 35.43
C GLY A 33 12.58 -28.57 36.87
N ARG A 34 12.19 -29.62 37.62
CA ARG A 34 11.40 -29.67 38.89
C ARG A 34 11.77 -28.76 40.08
N LYS A 35 12.69 -27.80 39.98
CA LYS A 35 13.11 -26.89 41.08
C LYS A 35 12.62 -25.46 40.86
N THR A 36 11.30 -25.33 40.70
CA THR A 36 10.54 -24.14 40.32
C THR A 36 10.98 -22.87 41.07
N GLU A 37 10.95 -22.89 42.40
CA GLU A 37 11.30 -21.71 43.22
C GLU A 37 12.78 -21.34 43.17
N ARG A 38 13.67 -22.33 43.06
CA ARG A 38 15.12 -22.08 43.05
C ARG A 38 15.55 -21.42 41.74
N ILE A 39 15.04 -21.93 40.62
CA ILE A 39 15.39 -21.42 39.28
C ILE A 39 14.85 -20.00 39.10
N GLN A 40 13.59 -19.76 39.48
CA GLN A 40 12.96 -18.44 39.41
C GLN A 40 13.69 -17.38 40.25
N ASN A 41 14.22 -17.76 41.43
CA ASN A 41 14.91 -16.82 42.31
C ASN A 41 16.41 -16.64 42.00
N GLU A 42 17.10 -17.67 41.52
CA GLU A 42 18.56 -17.65 41.34
C GLU A 42 19.01 -17.24 39.92
N VAL A 43 18.22 -17.54 38.88
CA VAL A 43 18.56 -17.21 37.48
C VAL A 43 18.11 -15.78 37.17
N LYS A 44 19.04 -14.93 36.76
CA LYS A 44 18.76 -13.52 36.44
C LYS A 44 19.05 -13.20 34.98
N ILE A 45 18.35 -12.20 34.45
CA ILE A 45 18.69 -11.61 33.14
C ILE A 45 20.16 -11.21 33.16
N GLY A 46 20.89 -11.66 32.15
CA GLY A 46 22.32 -11.44 32.02
C GLY A 46 23.23 -12.54 32.54
N ASP A 47 22.72 -13.56 33.24
CA ASP A 47 23.49 -14.77 33.54
C ASP A 47 23.81 -15.55 32.26
N LEU A 48 24.85 -16.39 32.31
CA LEU A 48 25.20 -17.28 31.20
C LEU A 48 24.71 -18.70 31.42
N ILE A 49 24.65 -19.44 30.32
CA ILE A 49 24.23 -20.84 30.30
C ILE A 49 25.30 -21.66 29.62
N ALA A 50 25.53 -22.86 30.13
CA ALA A 50 26.26 -23.94 29.49
C ALA A 50 25.26 -25.09 29.22
N LEU A 51 24.81 -25.20 27.98
CA LEU A 51 23.85 -26.20 27.56
C LEU A 51 24.57 -27.48 27.16
N SER A 52 24.19 -28.60 27.78
CA SER A 52 24.79 -29.91 27.54
C SER A 52 23.80 -30.91 26.96
N ASP A 53 24.22 -31.68 25.96
CA ASP A 53 23.55 -32.92 25.58
C ASP A 53 24.29 -34.10 26.22
N GLY A 54 23.65 -34.76 27.18
CA GLY A 54 24.32 -35.74 28.04
C GLY A 54 25.36 -35.07 28.96
N LEU A 55 26.62 -35.47 28.83
CA LEU A 55 27.73 -34.93 29.62
C LEU A 55 28.48 -33.80 28.92
N ASP A 56 28.31 -33.65 27.61
CA ASP A 56 29.08 -32.72 26.80
C ASP A 56 28.35 -31.39 26.68
N VAL A 57 29.06 -30.31 27.01
CA VAL A 57 28.58 -28.93 26.79
C VAL A 57 28.75 -28.62 25.32
N ILE A 58 27.63 -28.45 24.64
CA ILE A 58 27.55 -28.26 23.18
C ILE A 58 27.16 -26.84 22.80
N ALA A 59 26.63 -26.06 23.74
CA ALA A 59 26.29 -24.67 23.51
C ALA A 59 26.46 -23.82 24.77
N ILE A 60 26.67 -22.54 24.58
CA ILE A 60 26.71 -21.53 25.64
C ILE A 60 25.74 -20.40 25.31
N GLY A 61 25.22 -19.67 26.29
CA GLY A 61 24.30 -18.58 25.98
C GLY A 61 24.15 -17.55 27.08
N LYS A 62 23.35 -16.52 26.82
CA LYS A 62 22.98 -15.49 27.80
C LYS A 62 21.47 -15.50 28.04
N VAL A 63 21.06 -15.41 29.29
CA VAL A 63 19.67 -15.25 29.72
C VAL A 63 19.18 -13.86 29.34
N LEU A 64 18.08 -13.78 28.59
CA LEU A 64 17.49 -12.55 28.06
C LEU A 64 16.11 -12.23 28.67
N GLY A 65 15.39 -13.24 29.15
CA GLY A 65 14.08 -13.07 29.78
C GLY A 65 14.05 -13.60 31.20
N GLU A 66 13.05 -13.17 31.97
CA GLU A 66 12.83 -13.68 33.32
C GLU A 66 12.38 -15.17 33.28
N PRO A 67 12.84 -16.01 34.23
CA PRO A 67 12.36 -17.37 34.35
C PRO A 67 10.89 -17.40 34.78
N LYS A 68 10.05 -18.07 34.00
CA LYS A 68 8.61 -18.22 34.27
C LYS A 68 8.10 -19.61 33.87
N PRO A 69 6.93 -20.05 34.37
CA PRO A 69 6.29 -21.30 33.96
C PRO A 69 6.16 -21.41 32.44
N ILE A 70 6.30 -22.62 31.90
CA ILE A 70 6.28 -22.82 30.45
C ILE A 70 4.92 -22.51 29.82
N THR A 71 3.84 -22.70 30.58
CA THR A 71 2.45 -22.35 30.20
C THR A 71 2.26 -20.86 29.95
N GLU A 72 3.05 -19.99 30.58
CA GLU A 72 3.03 -18.54 30.31
C GLU A 72 3.74 -18.13 29.01
N PHE A 73 4.34 -19.08 28.29
CA PHE A 73 4.88 -18.86 26.96
C PHE A 73 3.88 -19.22 25.85
N GLU A 74 2.73 -19.83 26.14
CA GLU A 74 1.75 -20.27 25.12
C GLU A 74 1.26 -19.13 24.22
N ASN A 75 1.05 -17.95 24.80
CA ASN A 75 0.65 -16.74 24.07
C ASN A 75 1.80 -16.10 23.27
N GLN A 76 3.05 -16.52 23.49
CA GLN A 76 4.26 -15.98 22.85
C GLN A 76 4.87 -16.97 21.85
N ILE A 77 4.66 -18.27 22.06
CA ILE A 77 5.26 -19.36 21.30
C ILE A 77 4.23 -20.50 21.17
N ASN A 78 3.90 -20.82 19.92
CA ASN A 78 2.98 -21.91 19.61
C ASN A 78 3.76 -23.23 19.44
N PHE A 79 3.85 -24.04 20.50
CA PHE A 79 4.46 -25.38 20.44
C PHE A 79 3.50 -26.36 19.75
N SER A 80 4.03 -27.20 18.86
CA SER A 80 3.23 -28.26 18.24
C SER A 80 2.87 -29.36 19.25
N GLU A 81 1.75 -30.06 19.03
CA GLU A 81 1.36 -31.22 19.86
C GLU A 81 2.46 -32.30 19.92
N ARG A 82 3.32 -32.39 18.90
CA ARG A 82 4.44 -33.33 18.86
C ARG A 82 5.60 -32.89 19.77
N GLU A 83 5.85 -31.59 19.88
CA GLU A 83 6.88 -31.03 20.77
C GLU A 83 6.44 -31.12 22.22
N ILE A 84 5.18 -30.76 22.51
CA ILE A 84 4.57 -30.85 23.84
C ILE A 84 4.62 -32.29 24.39
N LYS A 85 4.59 -33.32 23.55
CA LYS A 85 4.71 -34.72 24.01
C LYS A 85 6.12 -35.14 24.42
N ARG A 86 7.15 -34.36 24.07
CA ARG A 86 8.57 -34.70 24.32
C ARG A 86 9.12 -34.12 25.61
N PHE A 87 8.39 -33.18 26.22
CA PHE A 87 8.70 -32.65 27.55
C PHE A 87 7.39 -32.45 28.30
N ASP A 88 7.37 -32.69 29.62
CA ASP A 88 6.16 -32.47 30.42
C ASP A 88 5.76 -30.98 30.40
N TYR A 89 4.84 -30.57 29.49
CA TYR A 89 4.35 -29.19 29.40
C TYR A 89 3.41 -28.90 30.57
N GLU A 90 4.00 -28.49 31.68
CA GLU A 90 3.32 -28.33 32.97
C GLU A 90 3.84 -27.07 33.68
N ASP A 91 3.04 -26.48 34.57
CA ASP A 91 3.37 -25.24 35.28
C ASP A 91 4.68 -25.31 36.09
N TRP A 92 5.12 -26.53 36.46
CA TRP A 92 6.35 -26.72 37.20
C TRP A 92 7.62 -26.62 36.33
N VAL A 93 7.49 -26.65 35.00
CA VAL A 93 8.63 -26.49 34.09
C VAL A 93 8.92 -25.00 33.90
N ILE A 94 10.12 -24.58 34.26
CA ILE A 94 10.53 -23.18 34.15
C ILE A 94 11.31 -22.97 32.87
N GLY A 95 10.82 -22.06 32.03
CA GLY A 95 11.47 -21.61 30.80
C GLY A 95 11.99 -20.19 30.95
N PHE A 96 13.06 -19.87 30.23
CA PHE A 96 13.51 -18.49 30.05
C PHE A 96 14.10 -18.30 28.65
N LYS A 97 13.90 -17.10 28.08
CA LYS A 97 14.46 -16.72 26.78
C LYS A 97 15.97 -16.61 26.88
N VAL A 98 16.68 -17.18 25.90
CA VAL A 98 18.14 -17.27 25.88
C VAL A 98 18.67 -17.02 24.48
N LYS A 99 19.87 -16.46 24.39
CA LYS A 99 20.64 -16.44 23.13
C LYS A 99 21.73 -17.51 23.20
N LEU A 100 21.49 -18.65 22.56
CA LEU A 100 22.44 -19.76 22.51
C LEU A 100 23.44 -19.62 21.36
N ILE A 101 24.65 -20.13 21.61
CA ILE A 101 25.81 -20.17 20.72
C ILE A 101 26.32 -21.61 20.78
N PHE A 102 26.21 -22.35 19.69
CA PHE A 102 26.69 -23.72 19.62
C PHE A 102 28.19 -23.73 19.38
N LEU A 103 28.87 -24.58 20.13
CA LEU A 103 30.31 -24.73 20.12
C LEU A 103 30.74 -25.57 18.92
N HIS A 104 31.91 -25.26 18.36
CA HIS A 104 32.55 -26.11 17.35
C HIS A 104 33.08 -27.40 17.98
N ASP A 105 33.33 -28.45 17.18
CA ASP A 105 33.78 -29.76 17.69
C ASP A 105 35.04 -29.69 18.58
N ASN A 106 35.92 -28.74 18.31
CA ASN A 106 37.14 -28.48 19.10
C ASN A 106 36.92 -27.61 20.34
N GLU A 107 35.73 -27.05 20.51
CA GLU A 107 35.32 -26.21 21.65
C GLU A 107 34.39 -26.97 22.62
N ILE A 108 33.82 -28.11 22.21
CA ILE A 108 32.99 -28.98 23.05
C ILE A 108 33.84 -29.56 24.19
N PHE A 109 33.29 -29.53 25.41
CA PHE A 109 33.95 -30.08 26.58
C PHE A 109 32.97 -30.78 27.51
N THR A 110 33.44 -31.80 28.22
CA THR A 110 32.62 -32.61 29.12
C THR A 110 32.52 -31.98 30.51
N TYR A 111 31.30 -31.88 31.05
CA TYR A 111 31.02 -31.36 32.39
C TYR A 111 30.08 -32.28 33.19
N ASN A 112 30.69 -33.10 34.05
CA ASN A 112 30.04 -34.15 34.84
C ASN A 112 29.35 -33.61 36.10
N GLN A 113 28.27 -32.85 35.92
CA GLN A 113 27.40 -32.36 36.99
C GLN A 113 25.92 -32.59 36.63
N GLY A 114 25.04 -32.49 37.63
CA GLY A 114 23.59 -32.70 37.49
C GLY A 114 22.92 -31.77 36.46
N THR A 115 21.64 -32.05 36.15
CA THR A 115 20.88 -31.44 35.04
C THR A 115 20.70 -29.93 35.12
N PHE A 116 20.68 -29.37 36.32
CA PHE A 116 20.71 -27.92 36.57
C PHE A 116 21.69 -27.62 37.71
N HIS A 117 22.79 -26.95 37.41
CA HIS A 117 23.86 -26.69 38.38
C HIS A 117 24.59 -25.38 38.09
N ARG A 118 25.04 -24.67 39.13
CA ARG A 118 25.87 -23.47 38.96
C ARG A 118 27.30 -23.90 38.60
N VAL A 119 27.83 -23.42 37.48
CA VAL A 119 29.18 -23.75 37.03
C VAL A 119 30.20 -23.00 37.89
N HIS A 120 31.25 -23.71 38.33
CA HIS A 120 32.32 -23.20 39.18
C HIS A 120 33.70 -23.66 38.69
N GLY A 121 34.76 -23.01 39.15
CA GLY A 121 36.15 -23.38 38.88
C GLY A 121 36.55 -23.19 37.41
N GLU A 122 37.43 -24.06 36.91
CA GLU A 122 37.98 -23.99 35.54
C GLU A 122 36.89 -23.93 34.46
N TYR A 123 35.78 -24.64 34.63
CA TYR A 123 34.67 -24.63 33.67
C TYR A 123 33.95 -23.28 33.61
N TYR A 124 33.92 -22.52 34.70
CA TYR A 124 33.39 -21.16 34.70
C TYR A 124 34.24 -20.27 33.79
N ASP A 125 35.56 -20.35 33.94
CA ASP A 125 36.51 -19.58 33.14
C ASP A 125 36.48 -20.00 31.67
N THR A 126 36.33 -21.29 31.38
CA THR A 126 36.17 -21.82 30.02
C THR A 126 34.90 -21.30 29.35
N VAL A 127 33.74 -21.40 30.00
CA VAL A 127 32.48 -20.85 29.45
C VAL A 127 32.57 -19.35 29.29
N LEU A 128 33.16 -18.63 30.25
CA LEU A 128 33.33 -17.18 30.15
C LEU A 128 34.28 -16.78 29.02
N LYS A 129 35.36 -17.54 28.80
CA LYS A 129 36.32 -17.32 27.71
C LYS A 129 35.68 -17.60 26.35
N LEU A 130 34.98 -18.73 26.20
CA LEU A 130 34.23 -19.07 24.98
C LEU A 130 33.15 -18.02 24.72
N TYR A 131 32.41 -17.62 25.76
CA TYR A 131 31.40 -16.58 25.65
C TYR A 131 32.03 -15.27 25.19
N LYS A 132 33.10 -14.78 25.84
CA LYS A 132 33.81 -13.57 25.41
C LYS A 132 34.40 -13.70 24.00
N SER A 133 34.93 -14.86 23.62
CA SER A 133 35.45 -15.13 22.28
C SER A 133 34.34 -14.97 21.22
N HIS A 134 33.19 -15.61 21.44
CA HIS A 134 32.07 -15.60 20.50
C HIS A 134 31.27 -14.29 20.54
N PHE A 135 31.11 -13.66 21.71
CA PHE A 135 30.35 -12.40 21.86
C PHE A 135 31.18 -11.16 21.50
N ASN A 136 32.49 -11.13 21.79
CA ASN A 136 33.36 -10.03 21.31
C ASN A 136 33.67 -10.19 19.82
N LYS A 137 33.69 -11.42 19.25
CA LYS A 137 33.70 -11.61 17.79
C LYS A 137 32.37 -11.27 17.12
N ALA A 138 31.24 -11.44 17.80
CA ALA A 138 29.94 -10.97 17.30
C ALA A 138 29.84 -9.42 17.27
N ALA A 139 30.71 -8.71 17.99
CA ALA A 139 30.85 -7.26 17.94
C ALA A 139 31.93 -6.77 16.97
N THR A 140 32.86 -7.62 16.53
CA THR A 140 33.71 -7.33 15.36
C THR A 140 32.96 -7.72 14.10
N ASN A 141 32.34 -6.73 13.46
CA ASN A 141 31.91 -6.77 12.06
C ASN A 141 32.98 -7.47 11.20
N ASN A 142 32.78 -8.73 10.82
CA ASN A 142 33.38 -9.28 9.61
C ASN A 142 32.63 -8.67 8.42
N PHE A 143 32.77 -7.35 8.27
CA PHE A 143 32.35 -6.65 7.07
C PHE A 143 33.23 -7.14 5.92
N SER A 144 32.62 -7.83 4.97
CA SER A 144 33.30 -8.17 3.71
C SER A 144 32.36 -7.93 2.54
N ILE A 145 32.91 -7.44 1.45
CA ILE A 145 32.24 -7.35 0.15
C ILE A 145 33.11 -8.14 -0.82
N ASN A 146 32.56 -9.19 -1.42
CA ASN A 146 33.19 -9.93 -2.50
C ASN A 146 32.35 -9.76 -3.76
N ALA A 147 32.98 -9.60 -4.92
CA ALA A 147 32.29 -9.51 -6.20
C ALA A 147 32.80 -10.60 -7.13
N LYS A 148 31.89 -11.24 -7.86
CA LYS A 148 32.19 -12.29 -8.83
C LYS A 148 31.28 -12.20 -10.05
N THR A 149 31.77 -12.64 -11.19
CA THR A 149 31.00 -12.67 -12.45
C THR A 149 30.33 -14.03 -12.56
N CYS A 150 29.01 -14.05 -12.70
CA CYS A 150 28.22 -15.27 -12.76
C CYS A 150 27.40 -15.35 -14.04
N THR A 151 27.12 -16.57 -14.47
CA THR A 151 26.04 -16.89 -15.42
C THR A 151 24.93 -17.68 -14.71
N LEU A 152 23.86 -18.02 -15.44
CA LEU A 152 22.76 -18.78 -14.86
C LEU A 152 23.17 -20.20 -14.46
N LYS A 153 23.79 -20.99 -15.34
CA LYS A 153 24.13 -22.41 -15.05
C LYS A 153 25.48 -22.89 -15.58
N TYR A 154 25.96 -22.37 -16.71
CA TYR A 154 27.25 -22.77 -17.29
C TYR A 154 28.14 -21.55 -17.49
N ASN A 155 29.36 -21.58 -16.98
CA ASN A 155 30.30 -20.47 -17.09
C ASN A 155 31.66 -21.00 -17.55
N ASP A 156 32.09 -20.58 -18.74
CA ASP A 156 33.35 -21.02 -19.35
C ASP A 156 34.57 -20.20 -18.86
N GLN A 157 34.39 -19.27 -17.92
CA GLN A 157 35.48 -18.50 -17.30
C GLN A 157 36.22 -19.30 -16.21
N GLN A 158 37.43 -18.83 -15.84
CA GLN A 158 38.35 -19.53 -14.93
C GLN A 158 37.76 -19.92 -13.58
N ASP A 159 36.87 -19.10 -13.00
CA ASP A 159 36.27 -19.34 -11.69
C ASP A 159 34.95 -20.15 -11.76
N GLN A 160 34.41 -20.40 -12.97
CA GLN A 160 33.19 -21.17 -13.25
C GLN A 160 31.98 -20.83 -12.35
N ASP A 161 31.90 -19.59 -11.85
CA ASP A 161 30.84 -19.18 -10.93
C ASP A 161 29.46 -19.13 -11.64
N VAL A 162 28.48 -19.83 -11.06
CA VAL A 162 27.12 -19.95 -11.61
C VAL A 162 26.09 -19.79 -10.50
N MET A 163 24.90 -19.26 -10.83
CA MET A 163 23.82 -19.14 -9.84
C MET A 163 23.11 -20.47 -9.57
N PHE A 164 22.85 -21.25 -10.62
CA PHE A 164 22.11 -22.51 -10.55
C PHE A 164 23.07 -23.70 -10.41
N ASN A 165 23.81 -23.74 -9.30
CA ASN A 165 24.67 -24.87 -8.97
C ASN A 165 23.90 -26.09 -8.40
N GLY A 166 22.57 -26.00 -8.25
CA GLY A 166 21.72 -27.07 -7.70
C GLY A 166 21.77 -27.22 -6.18
N GLU A 167 22.74 -26.58 -5.51
CA GLU A 167 22.94 -26.66 -4.06
C GLU A 167 22.39 -25.42 -3.34
N THR A 168 22.52 -24.24 -3.97
CA THR A 168 22.21 -22.95 -3.35
C THR A 168 20.73 -22.60 -3.48
N LYS A 169 20.11 -22.20 -2.38
CA LYS A 169 18.75 -21.67 -2.32
C LYS A 169 18.77 -20.18 -2.06
N TYR A 170 18.12 -19.43 -2.93
CA TYR A 170 17.97 -17.99 -2.84
C TYR A 170 16.65 -17.66 -2.15
N ILE A 171 16.71 -16.76 -1.17
CA ILE A 171 15.55 -16.32 -0.41
C ILE A 171 15.37 -14.83 -0.64
N ILE A 172 14.23 -14.43 -1.18
CA ILE A 172 13.80 -13.03 -1.17
C ILE A 172 13.27 -12.75 0.24
N PRO A 173 13.98 -11.98 1.06
CA PRO A 173 13.67 -11.83 2.48
C PRO A 173 12.47 -10.92 2.70
N ILE A 174 11.87 -11.02 3.90
CA ILE A 174 10.64 -10.31 4.28
C ILE A 174 10.70 -8.77 4.10
N TYR A 175 11.87 -8.15 4.18
CA TYR A 175 12.04 -6.71 4.01
C TYR A 175 12.00 -6.25 2.55
N GLN A 176 12.06 -7.17 1.58
CA GLN A 176 11.89 -6.85 0.18
C GLN A 176 10.43 -6.58 -0.19
N ARG A 177 10.25 -5.96 -1.36
CA ARG A 177 8.94 -5.70 -1.94
C ARG A 177 8.45 -6.87 -2.82
N PRO A 178 7.13 -7.00 -3.01
CA PRO A 178 6.54 -7.96 -3.95
C PRO A 178 7.12 -7.91 -5.36
N TYR A 179 6.96 -9.00 -6.12
CA TYR A 179 7.28 -8.97 -7.55
C TYR A 179 6.41 -7.92 -8.25
N SER A 180 7.04 -7.08 -9.06
CA SER A 180 6.48 -5.81 -9.48
C SER A 180 6.76 -5.42 -10.94
N TRP A 181 7.64 -6.12 -11.64
CA TRP A 181 7.89 -5.90 -13.07
C TRP A 181 6.59 -6.01 -13.89
N ARG A 182 6.47 -5.16 -14.89
CA ARG A 182 5.37 -5.02 -15.83
C ARG A 182 5.88 -5.22 -17.25
N GLU A 183 4.96 -5.11 -18.19
CA GLU A 183 5.20 -5.35 -19.61
C GLU A 183 6.48 -4.71 -20.17
N ASP A 184 6.70 -3.41 -19.93
CA ASP A 184 7.90 -2.72 -20.43
C ASP A 184 9.21 -3.38 -19.98
N GLN A 185 9.30 -3.81 -18.71
CA GLN A 185 10.50 -4.47 -18.19
C GLN A 185 10.66 -5.88 -18.75
N ILE A 186 9.55 -6.63 -18.87
CA ILE A 186 9.54 -8.00 -19.39
C ILE A 186 9.92 -8.03 -20.87
N ARG A 187 9.27 -7.19 -21.69
CA ARG A 187 9.56 -7.05 -23.12
C ARG A 187 11.01 -6.64 -23.35
N LYS A 188 11.52 -5.67 -22.57
CA LYS A 188 12.92 -5.26 -22.66
C LYS A 188 13.88 -6.42 -22.34
N LEU A 189 13.68 -7.12 -21.22
CA LEU A 189 14.54 -8.24 -20.85
C LEU A 189 14.55 -9.32 -21.95
N LEU A 190 13.38 -9.73 -22.43
CA LEU A 190 13.28 -10.74 -23.48
C LEU A 190 13.88 -10.27 -24.81
N SER A 191 13.62 -9.03 -25.21
CA SER A 191 14.20 -8.44 -26.41
C SER A 191 15.73 -8.44 -26.35
N ASP A 192 16.32 -8.07 -25.21
CA ASP A 192 17.77 -8.09 -25.00
C ASP A 192 18.32 -9.53 -25.04
N ILE A 193 17.60 -10.53 -24.51
CA ILE A 193 17.96 -11.95 -24.60
C ILE A 193 17.94 -12.43 -26.06
N PHE A 194 16.88 -12.11 -26.80
CA PHE A 194 16.76 -12.45 -28.23
C PHE A 194 17.84 -11.76 -29.07
N LEU A 195 18.14 -10.49 -28.79
CA LEU A 195 19.20 -9.75 -29.46
C LEU A 195 20.57 -10.38 -29.21
N SER A 196 20.85 -10.82 -27.98
CA SER A 196 22.09 -11.52 -27.65
C SER A 196 22.20 -12.88 -28.34
N TYR A 197 21.09 -13.59 -28.51
CA TYR A 197 21.06 -14.89 -29.19
C TYR A 197 21.19 -14.78 -30.72
N TRP A 198 20.46 -13.86 -31.35
CA TRP A 198 20.46 -13.71 -32.81
C TRP A 198 21.53 -12.76 -33.35
N GLY A 199 21.94 -11.75 -32.58
CA GLY A 199 22.73 -10.61 -33.06
C GLY A 199 21.89 -9.58 -33.81
N VAL A 200 22.43 -8.36 -33.95
CA VAL A 200 21.72 -7.18 -34.51
C VAL A 200 21.18 -7.41 -35.93
N ASP A 201 21.90 -8.20 -36.74
CA ASP A 201 21.53 -8.52 -38.14
C ASP A 201 21.10 -9.99 -38.34
N LYS A 202 20.86 -10.74 -37.25
CA LYS A 202 20.66 -12.21 -37.29
C LYS A 202 21.81 -12.97 -37.96
N VAL A 203 23.00 -12.37 -37.97
CA VAL A 203 24.29 -12.94 -38.40
C VAL A 203 25.04 -13.25 -37.11
N VAL A 204 25.32 -14.54 -36.88
CA VAL A 204 25.82 -15.06 -35.60
C VAL A 204 27.15 -14.40 -35.23
N ASN A 205 27.08 -13.49 -34.28
CA ASN A 205 28.13 -13.23 -33.31
C ASN A 205 27.42 -13.27 -31.97
N GLU A 206 27.45 -14.42 -31.28
CA GLU A 206 26.93 -14.57 -29.93
C GLU A 206 27.72 -13.60 -29.01
N GLU A 207 27.17 -12.41 -28.78
CA GLU A 207 27.71 -11.50 -27.79
C GLU A 207 27.04 -11.76 -26.44
N PRO A 208 27.83 -11.94 -25.37
CA PRO A 208 27.28 -12.19 -24.03
C PRO A 208 26.45 -11.00 -23.56
N MET A 209 25.26 -11.29 -23.03
CA MET A 209 24.37 -10.28 -22.46
C MET A 209 24.78 -9.96 -21.03
N PHE A 210 24.96 -8.68 -20.69
CA PHE A 210 25.15 -8.25 -19.30
C PHE A 210 23.87 -7.65 -18.74
N ILE A 211 23.34 -8.22 -17.64
CA ILE A 211 22.04 -7.83 -17.06
C ILE A 211 22.15 -6.99 -15.78
N GLY A 212 23.37 -6.59 -15.41
CA GLY A 212 23.65 -5.74 -14.25
C GLY A 212 24.21 -6.49 -13.06
N THR A 213 24.01 -5.91 -11.88
CA THR A 213 24.49 -6.45 -10.60
C THR A 213 23.37 -7.17 -9.84
N MET A 214 23.75 -8.10 -8.97
CA MET A 214 22.91 -8.66 -7.92
C MET A 214 23.64 -8.54 -6.59
N GLN A 215 22.93 -8.29 -5.50
CA GLN A 215 23.51 -8.27 -4.16
C GLN A 215 22.93 -9.40 -3.34
N LEU A 216 23.81 -10.23 -2.80
CA LEU A 216 23.45 -11.37 -1.98
C LEU A 216 24.09 -11.21 -0.60
N THR A 217 23.38 -11.63 0.43
CA THR A 217 23.97 -11.82 1.76
C THR A 217 23.80 -13.26 2.16
N GLN A 218 24.85 -13.86 2.72
CA GLN A 218 24.68 -15.16 3.37
C GLN A 218 23.63 -14.97 4.47
N LYS A 219 22.62 -15.85 4.52
CA LYS A 219 21.72 -15.86 5.67
C LYS A 219 22.62 -16.16 6.86
N SER A 220 22.82 -15.15 7.72
CA SER A 220 23.75 -15.26 8.85
C SER A 220 23.46 -16.58 9.53
N LYS A 221 24.48 -17.43 9.74
CA LYS A 221 24.35 -18.72 10.44
C LYS A 221 23.33 -18.54 11.56
N SER A 222 22.11 -19.02 11.36
CA SER A 222 21.30 -19.30 12.52
C SER A 222 22.04 -20.47 13.17
N TYR A 223 22.10 -20.49 14.48
CA TYR A 223 22.88 -21.47 15.26
C TYR A 223 22.40 -22.94 15.07
N PHE A 224 21.59 -23.19 14.06
CA PHE A 224 20.58 -24.22 14.02
C PHE A 224 20.51 -25.03 12.72
N GLY A 225 21.48 -24.90 11.84
CA GLY A 225 21.65 -25.81 10.70
C GLY A 225 22.67 -25.25 9.75
N ASP A 226 23.19 -26.09 8.86
CA ASP A 226 24.05 -25.62 7.79
C ASP A 226 23.19 -24.86 6.78
N TYR A 227 23.00 -23.56 7.02
CA TYR A 227 22.51 -22.59 6.03
C TYR A 227 23.63 -22.19 5.06
N SER A 228 24.74 -22.96 4.99
CA SER A 228 25.87 -22.74 4.08
C SER A 228 25.39 -22.45 2.66
N ASN A 229 24.31 -23.09 2.25
CA ASN A 229 23.75 -22.99 0.92
C ASN A 229 22.52 -22.08 0.81
N GLN A 230 22.21 -21.23 1.81
CA GLN A 230 21.13 -20.24 1.71
C GLN A 230 21.64 -18.80 1.64
N GLN A 231 21.19 -18.07 0.64
CA GLN A 231 21.56 -16.67 0.42
C GLN A 231 20.30 -15.81 0.32
N GLU A 232 20.28 -14.69 1.03
CA GLU A 232 19.21 -13.70 0.88
C GLU A 232 19.50 -12.78 -0.31
N VAL A 233 18.49 -12.55 -1.13
CA VAL A 233 18.55 -11.64 -2.27
C VAL A 233 18.23 -10.23 -1.79
N VAL A 234 19.26 -9.38 -1.74
CA VAL A 234 19.14 -7.97 -1.34
C VAL A 234 18.84 -7.11 -2.57
N ASP A 235 19.46 -7.44 -3.71
CA ASP A 235 19.20 -6.82 -5.01
C ASP A 235 19.15 -7.87 -6.12
N GLY A 236 18.41 -7.57 -7.19
CA GLY A 236 18.21 -8.47 -8.33
C GLY A 236 16.99 -9.37 -8.19
N GLN A 237 16.20 -9.24 -7.12
CA GLN A 237 15.02 -10.08 -6.87
C GLN A 237 14.03 -10.11 -8.03
N GLN A 238 13.78 -8.97 -8.69
CA GLN A 238 12.83 -8.89 -9.80
C GLN A 238 13.33 -9.67 -11.01
N ARG A 239 14.63 -9.53 -11.36
CA ARG A 239 15.28 -10.25 -12.47
C ARG A 239 15.26 -11.76 -12.21
N LEU A 240 15.67 -12.19 -11.01
CA LEU A 240 15.69 -13.62 -10.64
C LEU A 240 14.29 -14.23 -10.69
N THR A 241 13.28 -13.54 -10.17
CA THR A 241 11.89 -13.97 -10.30
C THR A 241 11.47 -14.09 -11.76
N THR A 242 11.79 -13.12 -12.62
CA THR A 242 11.45 -13.21 -14.05
C THR A 242 12.13 -14.37 -14.76
N PHE A 243 13.40 -14.67 -14.46
CA PHE A 243 14.06 -15.87 -15.01
C PHE A 243 13.39 -17.17 -14.55
N LEU A 244 12.94 -17.24 -13.29
CA LEU A 244 12.19 -18.39 -12.81
C LEU A 244 10.88 -18.58 -13.59
N ILE A 245 10.13 -17.49 -13.81
CA ILE A 245 8.89 -17.50 -14.59
C ILE A 245 9.18 -17.92 -16.05
N LEU A 246 10.22 -17.35 -16.66
CA LEU A 246 10.65 -17.70 -18.01
C LEU A 246 10.96 -19.19 -18.14
N LEU A 247 11.75 -19.75 -17.22
CA LEU A 247 12.06 -21.18 -17.21
C LEU A 247 10.81 -22.05 -17.04
N LYS A 248 9.85 -21.64 -16.20
CA LYS A 248 8.55 -22.32 -16.07
C LYS A 248 7.76 -22.33 -17.38
N VAL A 249 7.67 -21.18 -18.06
CA VAL A 249 6.98 -21.06 -19.35
C VAL A 249 7.66 -21.93 -20.41
N LEU A 250 8.99 -21.83 -20.55
CA LEU A 250 9.75 -22.64 -21.51
C LEU A 250 9.61 -24.13 -21.24
N LYS A 251 9.70 -24.57 -19.98
CA LYS A 251 9.55 -25.98 -19.60
C LYS A 251 8.16 -26.52 -19.93
N SER A 252 7.11 -25.69 -19.80
CA SER A 252 5.74 -26.07 -20.15
C SER A 252 5.50 -26.11 -21.66
N HIS A 253 6.12 -25.20 -22.42
CA HIS A 253 5.97 -25.09 -23.86
C HIS A 253 6.82 -26.10 -24.64
N TYR A 254 8.00 -26.44 -24.13
CA TYR A 254 8.97 -27.31 -24.79
C TYR A 254 9.37 -28.51 -23.90
N PRO A 255 8.42 -29.41 -23.58
CA PRO A 255 8.65 -30.53 -22.66
C PRO A 255 9.67 -31.56 -23.17
N THR A 256 10.01 -31.53 -24.46
CA THR A 256 11.02 -32.43 -25.07
C THR A 256 12.45 -31.96 -24.90
N CYS A 257 12.69 -30.70 -24.48
CA CYS A 257 14.03 -30.17 -24.25
C CYS A 257 14.62 -30.76 -22.95
N GLN A 258 15.68 -31.58 -23.10
CA GLN A 258 16.28 -32.30 -21.97
C GLN A 258 16.90 -31.37 -20.92
N GLU A 259 17.49 -30.25 -21.34
CA GLU A 259 18.11 -29.29 -20.43
C GLU A 259 17.07 -28.61 -19.52
N LEU A 260 15.90 -28.27 -20.06
CA LEU A 260 14.79 -27.70 -19.30
C LEU A 260 14.17 -28.72 -18.34
N ASP A 261 14.03 -29.98 -18.76
CA ASP A 261 13.48 -31.03 -17.91
C ASP A 261 14.37 -31.31 -16.68
N ALA A 262 15.69 -31.26 -16.85
CA ALA A 262 16.66 -31.43 -15.77
C ALA A 262 16.70 -30.28 -14.74
N ILE A 263 16.17 -29.10 -15.06
CA ILE A 263 16.19 -27.95 -14.15
C ILE A 263 15.03 -28.04 -13.14
N GLN A 264 15.37 -28.00 -11.85
CA GLN A 264 14.42 -27.81 -10.76
C GLN A 264 14.04 -26.33 -10.65
N LEU A 265 12.79 -26.03 -10.29
CA LEU A 265 12.28 -24.66 -10.15
C LEU A 265 12.15 -24.19 -8.67
N ASN A 266 12.71 -24.94 -7.73
CA ASN A 266 12.59 -24.71 -6.27
C ASN A 266 13.80 -23.96 -5.66
N TRP A 267 14.65 -23.36 -6.49
CA TRP A 267 15.86 -22.67 -6.06
C TRP A 267 15.61 -21.25 -5.51
N LEU A 268 14.43 -20.67 -5.78
CA LEU A 268 14.01 -19.36 -5.27
C LEU A 268 12.82 -19.52 -4.33
N LYS A 269 12.89 -18.87 -3.17
CA LYS A 269 11.79 -18.72 -2.22
C LYS A 269 11.60 -17.24 -1.89
N THR A 270 10.39 -16.82 -1.53
CA THR A 270 10.12 -15.48 -1.01
C THR A 270 9.45 -15.53 0.36
N GLU A 271 9.86 -14.65 1.26
CA GLU A 271 9.27 -14.45 2.60
C GLU A 271 8.44 -13.14 2.64
N VAL A 272 8.29 -12.46 1.51
CA VAL A 272 7.61 -11.16 1.40
C VAL A 272 6.13 -11.27 1.76
N ASN A 273 5.63 -10.26 2.48
CA ASN A 273 4.25 -10.20 3.01
C ASN A 273 3.89 -11.47 3.80
N ASN A 274 4.79 -11.91 4.69
CA ASN A 274 4.63 -13.12 5.51
C ASN A 274 4.30 -14.37 4.68
N ASN A 275 5.09 -14.58 3.62
CA ASN A 275 4.98 -15.67 2.64
C ASN A 275 3.76 -15.62 1.71
N THR A 276 2.92 -14.58 1.74
CA THR A 276 1.83 -14.44 0.76
C THR A 276 2.34 -14.40 -0.69
N GLN A 277 3.51 -13.79 -0.92
CA GLN A 277 4.13 -13.83 -2.25
C GLN A 277 4.63 -15.24 -2.64
N GLN A 278 4.91 -16.10 -1.66
CA GLN A 278 5.28 -17.48 -1.92
C GLN A 278 4.07 -18.28 -2.37
N GLU A 279 2.92 -18.09 -1.72
CA GLU A 279 1.65 -18.71 -2.12
C GLU A 279 1.30 -18.38 -3.58
N LEU A 280 1.45 -17.11 -3.98
CA LEU A 280 1.21 -16.67 -5.36
C LEU A 280 2.23 -17.23 -6.36
N LEU A 281 3.50 -17.39 -5.94
CA LEU A 281 4.53 -18.02 -6.76
C LEU A 281 4.27 -19.52 -6.91
N ASP A 282 3.90 -20.20 -5.83
CA ASP A 282 3.56 -21.63 -5.83
C ASP A 282 2.32 -21.89 -6.71
N GLU A 283 1.31 -21.04 -6.65
CA GLU A 283 0.14 -21.07 -7.56
C GLU A 283 0.57 -21.11 -9.03
N LEU A 284 1.53 -20.28 -9.44
CA LEU A 284 2.10 -20.31 -10.79
C LEU A 284 2.90 -21.59 -11.04
N LEU A 285 3.81 -21.96 -10.13
CA LEU A 285 4.71 -23.10 -10.33
C LEU A 285 3.98 -24.44 -10.41
N GLU A 286 2.88 -24.59 -9.67
CA GLU A 286 2.01 -25.76 -9.66
C GLU A 286 0.98 -25.76 -10.80
N SER A 287 0.70 -24.59 -11.40
CA SER A 287 -0.23 -24.50 -12.54
C SER A 287 0.28 -25.23 -13.78
N ASP A 288 -0.67 -25.66 -14.61
CA ASP A 288 -0.45 -26.18 -15.97
C ASP A 288 -0.38 -25.07 -17.03
N LEU A 289 -0.44 -23.80 -16.60
CA LEU A 289 -0.55 -22.60 -17.46
C LEU A 289 -1.77 -22.62 -18.39
N SER A 290 -2.85 -23.31 -18.03
CA SER A 290 -4.14 -23.25 -18.75
C SER A 290 -4.82 -21.87 -18.58
N PHE A 291 -5.35 -21.34 -19.69
CA PHE A 291 -5.68 -19.91 -19.83
C PHE A 291 -6.93 -19.43 -19.08
N ASP A 292 -7.81 -20.33 -18.61
CA ASP A 292 -9.14 -19.97 -18.11
C ASP A 292 -9.26 -19.87 -16.58
N GLN A 293 -8.18 -20.08 -15.81
CA GLN A 293 -8.25 -20.20 -14.33
C GLN A 293 -7.27 -19.33 -13.53
N GLY A 294 -6.49 -18.46 -14.17
CA GLY A 294 -5.52 -17.62 -13.46
C GLY A 294 -6.15 -16.53 -12.59
N ASN A 295 -5.60 -16.33 -11.39
CA ASN A 295 -5.94 -15.19 -10.55
C ASN A 295 -5.49 -13.87 -11.23
N PRO A 296 -6.41 -12.97 -11.65
CA PRO A 296 -6.07 -11.76 -12.38
C PRO A 296 -5.30 -10.73 -11.52
N LEU A 297 -5.15 -10.94 -10.22
CA LEU A 297 -4.32 -10.12 -9.34
C LEU A 297 -2.93 -10.72 -9.10
N ASN A 298 -2.70 -11.98 -9.49
CA ASN A 298 -1.41 -12.64 -9.35
C ASN A 298 -0.44 -12.19 -10.47
N ARG A 299 0.52 -11.33 -10.12
CA ARG A 299 1.49 -10.78 -11.08
C ARG A 299 2.45 -11.83 -11.65
N TYR A 300 2.76 -12.88 -10.89
CA TYR A 300 3.60 -13.97 -11.40
C TYR A 300 2.91 -14.64 -12.59
N TRP A 301 1.60 -14.90 -12.46
CA TRP A 301 0.78 -15.48 -13.51
C TRP A 301 0.60 -14.54 -14.72
N GLN A 302 0.26 -13.27 -14.49
CA GLN A 302 0.18 -12.26 -15.55
C GLN A 302 1.46 -12.18 -16.40
N ASN A 303 2.62 -12.17 -15.74
CA ASN A 303 3.89 -12.09 -16.45
C ASN A 303 4.25 -13.41 -17.14
N ALA A 304 3.79 -14.56 -16.63
CA ALA A 304 3.94 -15.84 -17.33
C ALA A 304 3.18 -15.84 -18.66
N GLN A 305 1.94 -15.33 -18.67
CA GLN A 305 1.16 -15.16 -19.89
C GLN A 305 1.84 -14.20 -20.86
N LEU A 306 2.28 -13.05 -20.39
CA LEU A 306 2.96 -12.08 -21.24
C LEU A 306 4.24 -12.65 -21.85
N ILE A 307 5.06 -13.37 -21.07
CA ILE A 307 6.27 -14.01 -21.58
C ILE A 307 5.89 -14.98 -22.70
N LYS A 308 4.87 -15.80 -22.48
CA LYS A 308 4.37 -16.73 -23.50
C LYS A 308 3.94 -16.00 -24.79
N GLU A 309 3.14 -14.95 -24.68
CA GLU A 309 2.70 -14.13 -25.81
C GLU A 309 3.90 -13.57 -26.59
N ILE A 310 4.91 -13.05 -25.90
CA ILE A 310 6.14 -12.52 -26.53
C ILE A 310 6.90 -13.62 -27.29
N PHE A 311 6.97 -14.84 -26.73
CA PHE A 311 7.59 -15.96 -27.43
C PHE A 311 6.81 -16.36 -28.68
N GLU A 312 5.47 -16.34 -28.63
CA GLU A 312 4.61 -16.63 -29.79
C GLU A 312 4.72 -15.53 -30.87
N GLU A 313 4.85 -14.25 -30.48
CA GLU A 313 5.07 -13.11 -31.38
C GLU A 313 6.41 -13.21 -32.12
N GLU A 314 7.48 -13.57 -31.42
CA GLU A 314 8.84 -13.67 -31.97
C GLU A 314 9.08 -14.97 -32.77
N LEU A 315 8.22 -15.99 -32.58
CA LEU A 315 8.32 -17.33 -33.18
C LEU A 315 7.02 -17.78 -33.87
N PRO A 316 6.53 -17.07 -34.90
CA PRO A 316 5.30 -17.45 -35.57
C PRO A 316 5.43 -18.81 -36.27
N GLU A 317 4.47 -19.71 -36.02
CA GLU A 317 4.39 -21.00 -36.72
C GLU A 317 4.07 -20.78 -38.22
N GLY A 318 5.08 -20.87 -39.10
CA GLY A 318 4.89 -20.77 -40.55
C GLY A 318 6.16 -20.97 -41.39
N ASP A 319 5.98 -21.53 -42.60
CA ASP A 319 7.01 -22.02 -43.53
C ASP A 319 8.08 -21.01 -44.01
N ASN A 320 8.00 -19.73 -43.64
CA ASN A 320 8.95 -18.68 -44.05
C ASN A 320 9.60 -17.91 -42.87
N GLY A 321 9.38 -18.33 -41.61
CA GLY A 321 9.98 -17.74 -40.42
C GLY A 321 11.12 -18.60 -39.87
N LYS A 322 12.24 -17.99 -39.46
CA LYS A 322 13.37 -18.68 -38.81
C LYS A 322 12.86 -19.43 -37.57
N SER A 323 12.77 -20.75 -37.63
CA SER A 323 12.52 -21.59 -36.45
C SER A 323 13.68 -21.40 -35.46
N ILE A 324 13.36 -21.09 -34.19
CA ILE A 324 14.37 -21.09 -33.14
C ILE A 324 14.72 -22.54 -32.82
N ASP A 325 16.01 -22.86 -32.81
CA ASP A 325 16.47 -24.10 -32.19
C ASP A 325 16.39 -23.89 -30.67
N ILE A 326 15.33 -24.44 -30.06
CA ILE A 326 15.06 -24.26 -28.63
C ILE A 326 16.21 -24.80 -27.76
N ASP A 327 16.86 -25.89 -28.18
CA ASP A 327 17.99 -26.44 -27.42
C ASP A 327 19.19 -25.49 -27.47
N SER A 328 19.47 -24.90 -28.64
CA SER A 328 20.49 -23.85 -28.78
C SER A 328 20.13 -22.59 -27.98
N PHE A 329 18.87 -22.16 -27.99
CA PHE A 329 18.43 -21.00 -27.23
C PHE A 329 18.52 -21.20 -25.71
N VAL A 330 18.09 -22.37 -25.21
CA VAL A 330 18.20 -22.71 -23.78
C VAL A 330 19.65 -22.75 -23.35
N LYS A 331 20.54 -23.33 -24.19
CA LYS A 331 21.97 -23.34 -23.92
C LYS A 331 22.55 -21.92 -23.84
N HIS A 332 22.16 -21.03 -24.75
CA HIS A 332 22.54 -19.61 -24.72
C HIS A 332 22.02 -18.91 -23.47
N LEU A 333 20.74 -19.08 -23.13
CA LEU A 333 20.12 -18.52 -21.91
C LEU A 333 20.92 -18.91 -20.66
N LEU A 334 21.34 -20.18 -20.57
CA LEU A 334 22.02 -20.73 -19.41
C LEU A 334 23.51 -20.36 -19.31
N SER A 335 24.14 -20.00 -20.45
CA SER A 335 25.60 -19.86 -20.56
C SER A 335 26.09 -18.45 -20.92
N ASN A 336 25.26 -17.65 -21.58
CA ASN A 336 25.65 -16.38 -22.20
C ASN A 336 24.97 -15.15 -21.56
N ILE A 337 24.27 -15.32 -20.44
CA ILE A 337 23.71 -14.24 -19.63
C ILE A 337 24.59 -14.02 -18.40
N TYR A 338 25.27 -12.87 -18.37
CA TYR A 338 26.25 -12.49 -17.36
C TYR A 338 25.71 -11.43 -16.40
N PHE A 339 26.06 -11.56 -15.12
CA PHE A 339 25.81 -10.55 -14.09
C PHE A 339 26.91 -10.58 -13.03
N VAL A 340 27.07 -9.48 -12.32
CA VAL A 340 28.03 -9.37 -11.21
C VAL A 340 27.29 -9.61 -9.90
N VAL A 341 27.67 -10.65 -9.18
CA VAL A 341 27.16 -10.97 -7.85
C VAL A 341 28.06 -10.32 -6.81
N ILE A 342 27.47 -9.48 -5.97
CA ILE A 342 28.11 -8.80 -4.85
C ILE A 342 27.65 -9.49 -3.56
N GLU A 343 28.52 -10.31 -2.99
CA GLU A 343 28.30 -10.98 -1.72
C GLU A 343 28.72 -10.08 -0.56
N THR A 344 27.75 -9.65 0.24
CA THR A 344 27.98 -8.83 1.42
C THR A 344 27.83 -9.66 2.69
N LYS A 345 28.81 -9.59 3.60
CA LYS A 345 28.70 -10.07 4.97
C LYS A 345 28.64 -8.86 5.89
N ALA A 346 27.45 -8.45 6.27
CA ALA A 346 27.24 -7.33 7.18
C ALA A 346 25.87 -7.47 7.88
N GLY A 347 25.66 -6.69 8.94
CA GLY A 347 24.32 -6.55 9.52
C GLY A 347 23.36 -5.85 8.55
N LEU A 348 22.07 -6.15 8.64
CA LEU A 348 21.03 -5.70 7.71
C LEU A 348 21.09 -4.20 7.36
N SER A 349 21.23 -3.31 8.36
CA SER A 349 21.31 -1.86 8.11
C SER A 349 22.50 -1.49 7.21
N LYS A 350 23.66 -2.12 7.41
CA LYS A 350 24.82 -1.88 6.56
C LYS A 350 24.65 -2.51 5.18
N THR A 351 24.04 -3.69 5.10
CA THR A 351 23.70 -4.36 3.84
C THR A 351 22.78 -3.50 2.98
N LEU A 352 21.79 -2.84 3.58
CA LEU A 352 20.85 -1.93 2.90
C LEU A 352 21.52 -0.60 2.50
N GLN A 353 22.42 -0.05 3.32
CA GLN A 353 23.23 1.13 2.91
C GLN A 353 24.11 0.83 1.69
N ILE A 354 24.70 -0.36 1.63
CA ILE A 354 25.50 -0.79 0.47
C ILE A 354 24.60 -0.89 -0.76
N PHE A 355 23.41 -1.47 -0.60
CA PHE A 355 22.44 -1.55 -1.67
C PHE A 355 22.06 -0.16 -2.21
N ASP A 356 21.71 0.79 -1.35
CA ASP A 356 21.38 2.15 -1.74
C ASP A 356 22.52 2.86 -2.49
N ALA A 357 23.78 2.57 -2.13
CA ALA A 357 24.94 3.15 -2.79
C ALA A 357 25.28 2.50 -4.15
N ILE A 358 24.99 1.20 -4.32
CA ILE A 358 25.32 0.44 -5.53
C ILE A 358 24.21 0.52 -6.57
N ASN A 359 22.95 0.65 -6.13
CA ASN A 359 21.78 0.63 -7.00
C ASN A 359 21.78 1.83 -7.95
N THR A 360 22.31 1.59 -9.16
CA THR A 360 22.48 2.58 -10.23
C THR A 360 21.76 2.15 -11.52
N THR A 361 21.22 0.92 -11.57
CA THR A 361 20.68 0.30 -12.80
C THR A 361 19.39 -0.51 -12.59
N GLY A 362 18.77 -0.46 -11.40
CA GLY A 362 17.52 -1.14 -11.06
C GLY A 362 16.28 -0.23 -11.12
N LEU A 363 15.10 -0.80 -10.82
CA LEU A 363 13.96 0.03 -10.43
C LEU A 363 14.32 0.70 -9.10
N ASP A 364 14.18 2.02 -9.02
CA ASP A 364 14.36 2.76 -7.78
C ASP A 364 13.57 2.10 -6.64
N LEU A 365 14.15 2.13 -5.44
CA LEU A 365 13.39 1.83 -4.23
C LEU A 365 12.17 2.75 -4.20
N ASN A 366 10.97 2.18 -4.18
CA ASN A 366 9.79 3.00 -4.06
C ASN A 366 9.74 3.54 -2.62
N GLY A 367 9.15 4.71 -2.38
CA GLY A 367 9.12 5.29 -1.04
C GLY A 367 8.43 4.41 0.00
N GLY A 368 7.53 3.51 -0.42
CA GLY A 368 6.97 2.47 0.45
C GLY A 368 7.98 1.41 0.91
N ASP A 369 9.00 1.12 0.12
CA ASP A 369 10.05 0.15 0.45
C ASP A 369 11.04 0.77 1.44
N ILE A 370 11.43 2.02 1.18
CA ILE A 370 12.25 2.83 2.10
C ILE A 370 11.51 3.01 3.43
N PHE A 371 10.20 3.30 3.39
CA PHE A 371 9.39 3.42 4.60
C PHE A 371 9.45 2.15 5.45
N LYS A 372 9.32 0.96 4.85
CA LYS A 372 9.38 -0.33 5.57
C LYS A 372 10.68 -0.48 6.35
N ILE A 373 11.80 -0.18 5.68
CA ILE A 373 13.14 -0.26 6.26
C ILE A 373 13.31 0.77 7.37
N ARG A 374 12.98 2.04 7.12
CA ARG A 374 13.14 3.13 8.08
C ARG A 374 12.24 2.98 9.30
N MET A 375 11.01 2.50 9.11
CA MET A 375 10.10 2.20 10.20
C MET A 375 10.64 1.06 11.07
N TYR A 376 11.25 0.03 10.46
CA TYR A 376 11.96 -1.00 11.20
C TYR A 376 13.12 -0.45 12.02
N GLU A 377 14.00 0.36 11.41
CA GLU A 377 15.14 0.99 12.12
C GLU A 377 14.65 1.82 13.30
N TYR A 378 13.64 2.67 13.07
CA TYR A 378 13.02 3.50 14.10
C TYR A 378 12.45 2.68 15.26
N LEU A 379 11.67 1.63 14.97
CA LEU A 379 11.04 0.81 16.00
C LEU A 379 12.06 -0.05 16.76
N ARG A 380 13.08 -0.57 16.09
CA ARG A 380 14.16 -1.34 16.73
C ARG A 380 14.97 -0.49 17.69
N ASP A 381 15.28 0.75 17.33
CA ASP A 381 16.04 1.65 18.20
C ASP A 381 15.22 2.10 19.43
N LYS A 382 13.89 1.93 19.41
CA LYS A 382 12.97 2.28 20.51
C LYS A 382 12.51 1.09 21.36
N ASN A 383 12.41 -0.12 20.78
CA ASN A 383 11.95 -1.35 21.44
C ASN A 383 12.91 -2.52 21.04
N ASP A 384 13.52 -3.17 22.03
CA ASP A 384 14.64 -4.14 21.91
C ASP A 384 14.29 -5.50 21.22
N GLU A 385 13.23 -5.57 20.40
CA GLU A 385 12.74 -6.81 19.77
C GLU A 385 12.88 -6.79 18.23
N SER A 386 14.00 -7.31 17.72
CA SER A 386 14.44 -7.05 16.34
C SER A 386 13.80 -7.91 15.23
N LYS A 387 13.03 -8.96 15.53
CA LYS A 387 12.44 -9.86 14.51
C LYS A 387 10.92 -9.74 14.40
N GLU A 388 10.22 -9.57 15.52
CA GLU A 388 8.77 -9.40 15.52
C GLU A 388 8.33 -8.12 14.80
N VAL A 389 9.15 -7.07 14.83
CA VAL A 389 8.84 -5.78 14.19
C VAL A 389 8.68 -5.93 12.66
N PHE A 390 9.57 -6.66 11.97
CA PHE A 390 9.42 -6.87 10.52
C PHE A 390 8.17 -7.69 10.17
N ASN A 391 7.85 -8.69 11.00
CA ASN A 391 6.64 -9.49 10.82
C ASN A 391 5.41 -8.60 10.95
N ARG A 392 5.34 -7.76 12.00
CA ARG A 392 4.23 -6.81 12.23
C ARG A 392 4.09 -5.77 11.11
N ILE A 393 5.20 -5.21 10.63
CA ILE A 393 5.16 -4.30 9.48
C ILE A 393 4.68 -5.05 8.23
N SER A 394 5.11 -6.30 8.03
CA SER A 394 4.71 -7.09 6.86
C SER A 394 3.26 -7.55 6.92
N GLU A 395 2.69 -7.76 8.11
CA GLU A 395 1.25 -8.00 8.30
C GLU A 395 0.42 -6.82 7.78
N LEU A 396 0.85 -5.58 8.00
CA LEU A 396 0.17 -4.40 7.45
C LEU A 396 0.15 -4.43 5.91
N TYR A 397 1.27 -4.78 5.27
CA TYR A 397 1.37 -4.83 3.80
C TYR A 397 0.54 -5.99 3.24
N LYS A 398 0.59 -7.15 3.91
CA LYS A 398 -0.24 -8.31 3.60
C LYS A 398 -1.74 -7.96 3.69
N LYS A 399 -2.16 -7.29 4.76
CA LYS A 399 -3.56 -6.87 4.96
C LYS A 399 -4.10 -6.00 3.81
N ILE A 400 -3.28 -5.07 3.30
CA ILE A 400 -3.64 -4.27 2.11
C ILE A 400 -3.81 -5.16 0.87
N GLU A 401 -2.94 -6.14 0.68
CA GLU A 401 -3.03 -7.11 -0.42
C GLU A 401 -4.27 -8.01 -0.29
N ASP A 402 -4.56 -8.52 0.91
CA ASP A 402 -5.73 -9.34 1.23
C ASP A 402 -7.03 -8.58 0.93
N TYR A 403 -7.14 -7.33 1.38
CA TYR A 403 -8.32 -6.52 1.08
C TYR A 403 -8.42 -6.16 -0.40
N ASN A 404 -7.32 -5.87 -1.11
CA ASN A 404 -7.38 -5.70 -2.55
C ASN A 404 -7.88 -6.97 -3.27
N ARG A 405 -7.50 -8.15 -2.79
CA ARG A 405 -7.99 -9.44 -3.30
C ARG A 405 -9.47 -9.63 -3.05
N GLU A 406 -9.97 -9.29 -1.86
CA GLU A 406 -11.41 -9.32 -1.54
C GLU A 406 -12.24 -8.47 -2.53
N PHE A 407 -11.73 -7.31 -2.94
CA PHE A 407 -12.41 -6.43 -3.88
C PHE A 407 -12.28 -6.85 -5.35
N GLY A 408 -11.33 -7.74 -5.69
CA GLY A 408 -11.03 -8.12 -7.08
C GLY A 408 -10.29 -7.05 -7.90
N TRP A 409 -9.91 -5.92 -7.29
CA TRP A 409 -9.14 -4.85 -7.92
C TRP A 409 -8.34 -4.05 -6.87
N LYS A 410 -7.34 -3.29 -7.32
CA LYS A 410 -6.45 -2.52 -6.44
C LYS A 410 -7.12 -1.24 -5.92
N VAL A 411 -7.70 -1.30 -4.72
CA VAL A 411 -8.33 -0.18 -4.00
C VAL A 411 -7.29 0.85 -3.54
N THR A 412 -6.20 0.39 -2.94
CA THR A 412 -5.09 1.24 -2.51
C THR A 412 -3.76 0.45 -2.45
N ASP A 413 -2.67 1.15 -2.17
CA ASP A 413 -1.39 0.57 -1.80
C ASP A 413 -0.81 1.30 -0.58
N ILE A 414 0.37 0.86 -0.15
CA ILE A 414 1.06 1.50 0.96
C ILE A 414 1.33 2.99 0.69
N ALA A 415 1.57 3.43 -0.55
CA ALA A 415 1.80 4.84 -0.83
C ALA A 415 0.52 5.66 -0.61
N GLY A 416 -0.65 5.12 -0.97
CA GLY A 416 -1.96 5.69 -0.65
C GLY A 416 -2.21 5.79 0.85
N VAL A 417 -1.92 4.72 1.61
CA VAL A 417 -2.02 4.69 3.08
C VAL A 417 -1.09 5.73 3.72
N LEU A 418 0.16 5.79 3.27
CA LEU A 418 1.15 6.75 3.75
C LEU A 418 0.75 8.20 3.44
N SER A 419 0.11 8.47 2.31
CA SER A 419 -0.43 9.80 2.00
C SER A 419 -1.48 10.27 3.03
N ILE A 420 -2.34 9.36 3.49
CA ILE A 420 -3.31 9.64 4.56
C ILE A 420 -2.57 9.80 5.90
N TYR A 421 -1.62 8.91 6.19
CA TYR A 421 -0.86 8.95 7.43
C TYR A 421 -0.05 10.25 7.59
N GLN A 422 0.57 10.75 6.52
CA GLN A 422 1.23 12.06 6.49
C GLN A 422 0.28 13.16 6.99
N LYS A 423 -0.97 13.19 6.51
CA LYS A 423 -1.94 14.23 6.91
C LYS A 423 -2.30 14.13 8.37
N ILE A 424 -2.51 12.91 8.86
CA ILE A 424 -2.80 12.64 10.26
C ILE A 424 -1.62 13.04 11.12
N LEU A 425 -0.38 12.70 10.77
CA LEU A 425 0.81 13.08 11.53
C LEU A 425 0.99 14.60 11.59
N VAL A 426 0.88 15.29 10.45
CA VAL A 426 0.98 16.75 10.39
C VAL A 426 -0.10 17.40 11.26
N ALA A 427 -1.32 16.87 11.22
CA ALA A 427 -2.43 17.38 12.00
C ALA A 427 -2.29 17.11 13.51
N LYS A 428 -2.05 15.84 13.88
CA LYS A 428 -1.99 15.31 15.25
C LYS A 428 -0.87 15.96 16.06
N HIS A 429 0.26 16.24 15.42
CA HIS A 429 1.45 16.81 16.06
C HIS A 429 1.66 18.30 15.75
N ASN A 430 0.66 18.96 15.15
CA ASN A 430 0.70 20.39 14.83
C ASN A 430 1.99 20.80 14.08
N LEU A 431 2.38 20.00 13.09
CA LEU A 431 3.59 20.24 12.30
C LEU A 431 3.35 21.37 11.29
N PRO A 432 4.42 22.01 10.76
CA PRO A 432 4.29 23.12 9.83
C PRO A 432 3.43 22.79 8.59
N VAL A 433 2.50 23.70 8.25
CA VAL A 433 1.53 23.54 7.14
C VAL A 433 2.19 23.29 5.77
N VAL A 434 3.43 23.76 5.58
CA VAL A 434 4.22 23.49 4.36
C VAL A 434 4.41 21.99 4.10
N LEU A 435 4.37 21.15 5.15
CA LEU A 435 4.52 19.71 5.04
C LEU A 435 3.35 19.03 4.31
N TYR A 436 2.15 19.63 4.29
CA TYR A 436 1.03 19.12 3.47
C TYR A 436 1.30 19.21 1.96
N ALA A 437 2.27 20.03 1.54
CA ALA A 437 2.61 20.19 0.13
C ALA A 437 3.66 19.18 -0.36
N LEU A 438 4.36 18.49 0.55
CA LEU A 438 5.35 17.48 0.19
C LEU A 438 4.65 16.21 -0.31
N GLY A 439 5.27 15.53 -1.27
CA GLY A 439 4.90 14.15 -1.59
C GLY A 439 5.20 13.24 -0.39
N SER A 440 4.38 12.21 -0.19
CA SER A 440 4.48 11.30 0.96
C SER A 440 5.86 10.69 1.11
N ASN A 441 6.47 10.22 0.01
CA ASN A 441 7.83 9.68 0.01
C ASN A 441 8.85 10.66 0.61
N THR A 442 8.90 11.88 0.07
CA THR A 442 9.80 12.95 0.56
C THR A 442 9.49 13.35 1.99
N PHE A 443 8.23 13.34 2.39
CA PHE A 443 7.83 13.63 3.78
C PHE A 443 8.41 12.60 4.74
N PHE A 444 8.19 11.31 4.49
CA PHE A 444 8.65 10.24 5.37
C PHE A 444 10.18 10.11 5.38
N GLU A 445 10.83 10.27 4.23
CA GLU A 445 12.30 10.29 4.13
C GLU A 445 12.90 11.35 5.05
N ARG A 446 12.49 12.62 4.90
CA ARG A 446 13.01 13.73 5.72
C ARG A 446 12.64 13.61 7.20
N MET A 447 11.46 13.07 7.48
CA MET A 447 11.02 12.81 8.85
C MET A 447 11.90 11.74 9.52
N PHE A 448 12.14 10.60 8.85
CA PHE A 448 13.00 9.55 9.40
C PHE A 448 14.45 9.99 9.51
N ASP A 449 14.97 10.75 8.55
CA ASP A 449 16.30 11.37 8.64
C ASP A 449 16.48 12.15 9.95
N THR A 450 15.45 12.91 10.32
CA THR A 450 15.45 13.72 11.54
C THR A 450 15.31 12.83 12.79
N LEU A 451 14.40 11.85 12.78
CA LEU A 451 14.16 10.92 13.90
C LEU A 451 15.34 10.00 14.20
N LEU A 452 16.07 9.58 13.16
CA LEU A 452 17.22 8.67 13.25
C LEU A 452 18.55 9.44 13.39
N ASN A 453 18.51 10.77 13.55
CA ASN A 453 19.69 11.63 13.65
C ASN A 453 20.67 11.49 12.46
N ILE A 454 20.16 11.29 11.25
CA ILE A 454 20.96 11.22 10.01
C ILE A 454 21.17 12.63 9.45
N ASN A 455 20.08 13.37 9.21
CA ASN A 455 20.09 14.74 8.72
C ASN A 455 18.99 15.56 9.43
N GLN A 456 19.29 16.82 9.76
CA GLN A 456 18.33 17.72 10.38
C GLN A 456 17.64 18.58 9.31
N TRP A 457 16.32 18.61 9.34
CA TRP A 457 15.50 19.39 8.41
C TRP A 457 14.67 20.43 9.18
N ASP A 458 14.76 21.71 8.82
CA ASP A 458 14.14 22.82 9.58
C ASP A 458 12.63 22.62 9.86
N SER A 459 11.89 22.16 8.86
CA SER A 459 10.45 21.89 8.96
C SER A 459 10.08 20.73 9.91
N PHE A 460 11.07 19.94 10.33
CA PHE A 460 10.95 18.79 11.23
C PHE A 460 11.65 19.01 12.58
N SER A 461 12.11 20.24 12.86
CA SER A 461 12.77 20.60 14.13
C SER A 461 11.90 20.37 15.38
N LYS A 462 10.57 20.34 15.23
CA LYS A 462 9.60 20.15 16.33
C LYS A 462 9.17 18.69 16.56
N LEU A 463 9.92 17.71 16.09
CA LEU A 463 9.58 16.29 16.17
C LEU A 463 9.79 15.62 17.55
N GLY A 464 10.23 16.35 18.58
CA GLY A 464 10.73 15.77 19.85
C GLY A 464 9.82 14.76 20.55
N ASP A 465 8.50 14.92 20.43
CA ASP A 465 7.50 14.02 21.03
C ASP A 465 6.80 13.11 20.02
N LEU A 466 7.21 13.13 18.74
CA LEU A 466 6.58 12.32 17.69
C LEU A 466 6.85 10.83 17.96
N ARG A 467 5.77 10.06 18.11
CA ARG A 467 5.84 8.60 18.19
C ARG A 467 5.07 7.98 17.03
N LEU A 468 5.79 7.29 16.16
CA LEU A 468 5.16 6.50 15.10
C LEU A 468 4.60 5.21 15.69
N SER A 469 3.36 4.87 15.32
CA SER A 469 2.70 3.62 15.71
C SER A 469 2.31 2.83 14.46
N LEU A 470 2.42 1.49 14.52
CA LEU A 470 1.85 0.61 13.52
C LEU A 470 0.32 0.52 13.65
N ASP A 471 -0.21 0.79 14.84
CA ASP A 471 -1.66 0.77 15.08
C ASP A 471 -2.34 1.91 14.32
N ASP A 472 -1.72 3.11 14.31
CA ASP A 472 -2.20 4.24 13.52
C ASP A 472 -2.29 3.88 12.02
N LEU A 473 -1.31 3.16 11.48
CA LEU A 473 -1.33 2.69 10.10
C LEU A 473 -2.40 1.62 9.85
N ASN A 474 -2.57 0.70 10.80
CA ASN A 474 -3.61 -0.32 10.73
C ASN A 474 -5.00 0.31 10.71
N ASP A 475 -5.26 1.30 11.57
CA ASP A 475 -6.52 2.03 11.61
C ASP A 475 -6.79 2.76 10.29
N ILE A 476 -5.76 3.35 9.68
CA ILE A 476 -5.88 4.01 8.38
C ILE A 476 -6.26 3.01 7.30
N VAL A 477 -5.66 1.82 7.31
CA VAL A 477 -6.04 0.73 6.39
C VAL A 477 -7.50 0.37 6.61
N GLU A 478 -7.93 0.15 7.86
CA GLU A 478 -9.32 -0.17 8.17
C GLU A 478 -10.30 0.88 7.65
N VAL A 479 -10.12 2.16 8.01
CA VAL A 479 -11.05 3.22 7.57
C VAL A 479 -11.03 3.42 6.06
N ARG A 480 -9.89 3.20 5.39
CA ARG A 480 -9.79 3.31 3.92
C ARG A 480 -10.62 2.25 3.22
N TYR A 481 -10.59 1.01 3.70
CA TYR A 481 -11.36 -0.08 3.11
C TYR A 481 -12.81 -0.11 3.61
N GLU A 482 -13.08 0.29 4.85
CA GLU A 482 -14.45 0.53 5.36
C GLU A 482 -15.17 1.56 4.48
N TRP A 483 -14.53 2.69 4.19
CA TRP A 483 -15.08 3.68 3.27
C TRP A 483 -15.33 3.10 1.87
N GLN A 484 -14.45 2.23 1.39
CA GLN A 484 -14.64 1.56 0.09
C GLN A 484 -15.85 0.61 0.08
N ARG A 485 -16.14 -0.06 1.20
CA ARG A 485 -17.31 -0.92 1.39
C ARG A 485 -18.59 -0.10 1.63
N SER A 486 -18.45 1.13 2.12
CA SER A 486 -19.58 1.98 2.49
C SER A 486 -20.47 2.31 1.29
N ARG A 487 -21.77 2.41 1.56
CA ARG A 487 -22.78 2.84 0.59
C ARG A 487 -23.22 4.27 0.92
N TYR A 488 -23.63 5.00 -0.10
CA TYR A 488 -24.31 6.28 0.09
C TYR A 488 -25.69 6.03 0.67
N HIS A 489 -26.09 6.81 1.69
CA HIS A 489 -27.43 6.67 2.28
C HIS A 489 -28.49 7.36 1.42
N THR A 490 -28.13 8.51 0.82
CA THR A 490 -28.99 9.26 -0.11
C THR A 490 -28.29 9.55 -1.43
N ALA A 491 -29.06 9.98 -2.43
CA ALA A 491 -28.47 10.40 -3.70
C ALA A 491 -27.71 11.74 -3.55
N GLU A 492 -28.07 12.56 -2.57
CA GLU A 492 -27.32 13.75 -2.16
C GLU A 492 -25.92 13.37 -1.71
N ASP A 493 -25.77 12.34 -0.89
CA ASP A 493 -24.46 11.88 -0.40
C ASP A 493 -23.55 11.45 -1.55
N ALA A 494 -24.12 10.71 -2.51
CA ALA A 494 -23.41 10.29 -3.70
C ALA A 494 -22.97 11.52 -4.53
N CYS A 495 -23.86 12.50 -4.70
CA CYS A 495 -23.56 13.72 -5.44
C CYS A 495 -22.55 14.61 -4.72
N ALA A 496 -22.62 14.75 -3.40
CA ALA A 496 -21.76 15.61 -2.58
C ALA A 496 -20.28 15.25 -2.72
N LEU A 497 -19.94 13.96 -2.68
CA LEU A 497 -18.57 13.51 -2.89
C LEU A 497 -18.07 13.86 -4.30
N HIS A 498 -18.88 13.62 -5.33
CA HIS A 498 -18.51 13.94 -6.71
C HIS A 498 -18.39 15.45 -6.93
N GLN A 499 -19.22 16.26 -6.27
CA GLN A 499 -19.11 17.71 -6.26
C GLN A 499 -17.76 18.16 -5.67
N ILE A 500 -17.28 17.54 -4.59
CA ILE A 500 -15.93 17.81 -4.07
C ILE A 500 -14.88 17.56 -5.16
N TRP A 501 -14.89 16.40 -5.82
CA TRP A 501 -13.92 16.09 -6.88
C TRP A 501 -13.98 17.05 -8.07
N TRP A 502 -15.18 17.45 -8.48
CA TRP A 502 -15.39 18.38 -9.59
C TRP A 502 -15.09 19.84 -9.22
N SER A 503 -15.12 20.18 -7.94
CA SER A 503 -14.75 21.50 -7.42
C SER A 503 -13.28 21.85 -7.71
N ARG A 504 -12.86 23.06 -7.34
CA ARG A 504 -11.43 23.45 -7.41
C ARG A 504 -10.60 22.84 -6.29
N TYR A 505 -11.26 22.20 -5.33
CA TYR A 505 -10.69 21.71 -4.07
C TYR A 505 -10.73 20.18 -3.97
N GLY A 506 -10.91 19.49 -5.10
CA GLY A 506 -10.99 18.03 -5.15
C GLY A 506 -9.83 17.30 -4.50
N ARG A 507 -8.65 17.92 -4.39
CA ARG A 507 -7.48 17.38 -3.68
C ARG A 507 -7.66 17.20 -2.16
N TYR A 508 -8.71 17.76 -1.56
CA TYR A 508 -9.00 17.72 -0.12
C TYR A 508 -10.07 16.68 0.24
N TRP A 509 -10.45 15.81 -0.71
CA TRP A 509 -11.37 14.70 -0.45
C TRP A 509 -10.84 13.73 0.63
N ASP A 510 -9.53 13.65 0.80
CA ASP A 510 -8.89 12.82 1.81
C ASP A 510 -9.06 13.31 3.26
N LEU A 511 -9.64 14.50 3.48
CA LEU A 511 -10.17 14.90 4.79
C LEU A 511 -11.20 13.89 5.31
N ILE A 512 -11.89 13.17 4.42
CA ILE A 512 -12.78 12.07 4.77
C ILE A 512 -12.06 11.01 5.61
N PHE A 513 -10.81 10.67 5.26
CA PHE A 513 -10.07 9.65 5.99
C PHE A 513 -9.51 10.18 7.31
N VAL A 514 -9.16 11.47 7.38
CA VAL A 514 -8.79 12.12 8.65
C VAL A 514 -9.99 12.11 9.61
N PHE A 515 -11.19 12.39 9.08
CA PHE A 515 -12.46 12.32 9.81
C PHE A 515 -12.76 10.89 10.29
N LEU A 516 -12.77 9.92 9.39
CA LEU A 516 -13.05 8.53 9.77
C LEU A 516 -12.03 7.97 10.76
N TYR A 517 -10.74 8.31 10.60
CA TYR A 517 -9.70 7.93 11.57
C TYR A 517 -9.96 8.54 12.96
N LYS A 518 -10.40 9.80 13.04
CA LYS A 518 -10.77 10.44 14.32
C LYS A 518 -11.93 9.71 14.99
N PHE A 519 -12.97 9.39 14.22
CA PHE A 519 -14.20 8.78 14.72
C PHE A 519 -14.20 7.25 14.60
N LYS A 520 -13.02 6.61 14.52
CA LYS A 520 -12.89 5.15 14.31
C LYS A 520 -13.52 4.27 15.40
N GLU A 521 -13.78 4.83 16.58
CA GLU A 521 -14.46 4.14 17.69
C GLU A 521 -15.98 4.42 17.73
N ASP A 522 -16.45 5.37 16.91
CA ASP A 522 -17.87 5.76 16.85
C ASP A 522 -18.61 4.85 15.84
N GLU A 523 -19.68 4.20 16.28
CA GLU A 523 -20.51 3.31 15.45
C GLU A 523 -21.25 4.08 14.34
N ASN A 524 -21.56 5.35 14.56
CA ASN A 524 -22.28 6.22 13.62
C ASN A 524 -21.34 6.99 12.68
N ARG A 525 -20.02 6.75 12.73
CA ARG A 525 -19.00 7.51 11.98
C ARG A 525 -19.28 7.66 10.48
N LEU A 526 -19.86 6.65 9.82
CA LEU A 526 -20.18 6.71 8.39
C LEU A 526 -21.31 7.70 8.10
N HIS A 527 -22.30 7.78 8.99
CA HIS A 527 -23.39 8.75 8.88
C HIS A 527 -22.88 10.17 9.15
N LEU A 528 -22.09 10.35 10.22
CA LEU A 528 -21.45 11.63 10.54
C LEU A 528 -20.53 12.10 9.40
N MET A 529 -19.77 11.17 8.81
CA MET A 529 -18.90 11.45 7.66
C MET A 529 -19.68 11.97 6.46
N GLN A 530 -20.86 11.41 6.17
CA GLN A 530 -21.69 11.90 5.07
C GLN A 530 -22.24 13.30 5.34
N ALA A 531 -22.70 13.58 6.56
CA ALA A 531 -23.12 14.93 6.95
C ALA A 531 -21.96 15.94 6.80
N PHE A 532 -20.77 15.56 7.25
CA PHE A 532 -19.55 16.34 7.04
C PHE A 532 -19.24 16.57 5.55
N VAL A 533 -19.33 15.53 4.72
CA VAL A 533 -19.09 15.62 3.26
C VAL A 533 -20.11 16.51 2.57
N ARG A 534 -21.39 16.46 2.93
CA ARG A 534 -22.44 17.35 2.38
C ARG A 534 -22.14 18.82 2.68
N LYS A 535 -21.80 19.14 3.94
CA LYS A 535 -21.42 20.51 4.33
C LYS A 535 -20.15 20.97 3.59
N LEU A 536 -19.14 20.11 3.51
CA LEU A 536 -17.89 20.43 2.83
C LEU A 536 -18.08 20.61 1.31
N SER A 537 -18.94 19.80 0.66
CA SER A 537 -19.21 19.90 -0.77
C SER A 537 -19.91 21.21 -1.12
N LYS A 538 -20.86 21.65 -0.30
CA LYS A 538 -21.56 22.94 -0.42
C LYS A 538 -20.56 24.10 -0.27
N LEU A 539 -19.66 24.06 0.71
CA LEU A 539 -18.64 25.09 0.92
C LEU A 539 -17.67 25.17 -0.27
N TYR A 540 -17.17 24.02 -0.72
CA TYR A 540 -16.24 23.96 -1.85
C TYR A 540 -16.88 24.37 -3.17
N SER A 541 -18.17 24.08 -3.36
CA SER A 541 -18.95 24.55 -4.50
C SER A 541 -19.12 26.06 -4.46
N LEU A 542 -19.54 26.62 -3.32
CA LEU A 542 -19.67 28.07 -3.11
C LEU A 542 -18.37 28.80 -3.44
N TYR A 543 -17.24 28.37 -2.87
CA TYR A 543 -15.97 29.03 -3.11
C TYR A 543 -15.44 28.81 -4.53
N SER A 544 -15.75 27.68 -5.17
CA SER A 544 -15.40 27.44 -6.57
C SER A 544 -16.15 28.39 -7.53
N ILE A 545 -17.37 28.78 -7.15
CA ILE A 545 -18.21 29.75 -7.86
C ILE A 545 -17.71 31.18 -7.61
N LEU A 546 -17.55 31.58 -6.35
CA LEU A 546 -17.22 32.97 -5.96
C LEU A 546 -15.79 33.40 -6.31
N PHE A 547 -14.79 32.55 -6.02
CA PHE A 547 -13.37 32.93 -6.08
C PHE A 547 -12.67 32.54 -7.37
N GLN A 548 -13.36 31.79 -8.22
CA GLN A 548 -12.86 31.34 -9.52
C GLN A 548 -11.42 30.81 -9.43
N LYS A 549 -10.40 31.52 -9.93
CA LYS A 549 -9.01 31.03 -9.94
C LYS A 549 -8.29 31.12 -8.58
N SER A 550 -8.80 31.88 -7.61
CA SER A 550 -8.16 32.05 -6.30
C SER A 550 -8.48 30.88 -5.36
N ILE A 551 -7.45 30.13 -4.95
CA ILE A 551 -7.59 28.93 -4.11
C ILE A 551 -6.97 29.05 -2.72
N GLY A 552 -6.24 30.12 -2.43
CA GLY A 552 -5.42 30.25 -1.21
C GLY A 552 -6.21 30.23 0.10
N ASN A 553 -7.41 30.82 0.08
CA ASN A 553 -8.31 30.91 1.23
C ASN A 553 -8.76 29.50 1.67
N ILE A 554 -9.40 28.75 0.77
CA ILE A 554 -9.81 27.37 1.06
C ILE A 554 -8.62 26.45 1.29
N ARG A 555 -7.50 26.61 0.57
CA ARG A 555 -6.30 25.81 0.85
C ARG A 555 -5.84 25.93 2.31
N THR A 556 -5.83 27.14 2.85
CA THR A 556 -5.43 27.39 4.24
C THR A 556 -6.49 26.84 5.20
N PHE A 557 -7.77 27.10 4.92
CA PHE A 557 -8.89 26.57 5.69
C PHE A 557 -8.87 25.04 5.77
N SER A 558 -8.77 24.32 4.65
CA SER A 558 -8.78 22.85 4.61
C SER A 558 -7.59 22.21 5.34
N ASN A 559 -6.42 22.86 5.30
CA ASN A 559 -5.26 22.42 6.06
C ASN A 559 -5.49 22.59 7.57
N ASN A 560 -6.05 23.72 7.99
CA ASN A 560 -6.41 23.95 9.39
C ASN A 560 -7.54 23.01 9.84
N LEU A 561 -8.53 22.77 8.98
CA LEU A 561 -9.65 21.86 9.25
C LEU A 561 -9.14 20.44 9.54
N SER A 562 -8.08 19.97 8.89
CA SER A 562 -7.44 18.69 9.22
C SER A 562 -7.00 18.61 10.68
N GLN A 563 -6.46 19.70 11.23
CA GLN A 563 -6.04 19.80 12.63
C GLN A 563 -7.23 19.83 13.57
N GLU A 564 -8.25 20.62 13.22
CA GLU A 564 -9.45 20.77 14.04
C GLU A 564 -10.27 19.47 14.08
N ILE A 565 -10.32 18.71 12.99
CA ILE A 565 -10.96 17.38 12.99
C ILE A 565 -10.33 16.46 14.04
N LEU A 566 -8.99 16.42 14.15
CA LEU A 566 -8.35 15.53 15.12
C LEU A 566 -8.55 15.98 16.58
N LYS A 567 -8.83 17.27 16.81
CA LYS A 567 -8.99 17.85 18.16
C LYS A 567 -10.44 17.89 18.63
N GLY A 568 -11.36 18.24 17.74
CA GLY A 568 -12.76 18.50 18.04
C GLY A 568 -13.65 17.26 18.07
N ASP A 569 -14.90 17.49 18.44
CA ASP A 569 -16.03 16.59 18.25
C ASP A 569 -16.76 16.94 16.94
N PHE A 570 -17.80 16.18 16.58
CA PHE A 570 -18.53 16.39 15.34
C PHE A 570 -19.14 17.80 15.24
N ASN A 571 -19.79 18.27 16.31
CA ASN A 571 -20.49 19.55 16.31
C ASN A 571 -19.53 20.73 16.13
N SER A 572 -18.41 20.74 16.85
CA SER A 572 -17.38 21.78 16.69
C SER A 572 -16.77 21.79 15.28
N ILE A 573 -16.60 20.62 14.64
CA ILE A 573 -16.14 20.54 13.24
C ILE A 573 -17.16 21.19 12.30
N ILE A 574 -18.46 20.89 12.47
CA ILE A 574 -19.52 21.47 11.64
C ILE A 574 -19.61 23.00 11.86
N GLU A 575 -19.53 23.47 13.11
CA GLU A 575 -19.53 24.90 13.43
C GLU A 575 -18.38 25.67 12.74
N ILE A 576 -17.20 25.07 12.65
CA ILE A 576 -16.06 25.67 11.93
C ILE A 576 -16.38 25.83 10.43
N ILE A 577 -17.04 24.85 9.83
CA ILE A 577 -17.47 24.91 8.42
C ILE A 577 -18.57 25.96 8.26
N ASP A 578 -19.59 25.96 9.11
CA ASP A 578 -20.71 26.90 9.07
C ASP A 578 -20.23 28.35 9.27
N LYS A 579 -19.29 28.59 10.19
CA LYS A 579 -18.64 29.90 10.33
C LYS A 579 -17.95 30.32 9.04
N LYS A 580 -17.30 29.38 8.35
CA LYS A 580 -16.63 29.64 7.07
C LYS A 580 -17.60 29.94 5.92
N PHE A 581 -18.83 29.42 5.97
CA PHE A 581 -19.90 29.83 5.04
C PHE A 581 -20.27 31.31 5.23
N MET A 582 -20.24 31.82 6.45
CA MET A 582 -20.63 33.21 6.77
C MET A 582 -19.47 34.20 6.56
N GLU A 583 -18.22 33.76 6.71
CA GLU A 583 -17.03 34.59 6.53
C GLU A 583 -16.56 34.67 5.06
N ASP A 584 -16.94 35.70 4.31
CA ASP A 584 -16.01 36.19 3.27
C ASP A 584 -16.01 37.71 3.00
N ALA A 585 -14.80 38.26 3.02
CA ALA A 585 -14.47 39.68 3.04
C ALA A 585 -14.63 40.38 1.68
N LEU A 586 -14.74 39.63 0.57
CA LEU A 586 -15.03 40.23 -0.75
C LEU A 586 -16.36 41.00 -0.78
N TYR A 587 -17.31 40.65 0.10
CA TYR A 587 -18.65 41.23 0.15
C TYR A 587 -19.13 41.56 1.57
N LYS A 588 -18.23 42.07 2.43
CA LYS A 588 -18.55 42.48 3.82
C LYS A 588 -19.14 41.36 4.70
N GLY A 589 -18.76 40.10 4.50
CA GLY A 589 -19.22 38.98 5.33
C GLY A 589 -20.61 38.45 4.95
N ASP A 590 -21.00 38.57 3.68
CA ASP A 590 -22.29 38.09 3.19
C ASP A 590 -22.13 37.20 1.94
N SER A 591 -21.71 35.96 2.18
CA SER A 591 -21.55 34.95 1.12
C SER A 591 -22.85 34.64 0.38
N ARG A 592 -23.99 34.79 1.04
CA ARG A 592 -25.32 34.53 0.48
C ARG A 592 -25.66 35.53 -0.61
N ASN A 593 -25.53 36.83 -0.31
CA ASN A 593 -25.73 37.87 -1.30
C ASN A 593 -24.65 37.87 -2.38
N ALA A 594 -23.42 37.51 -2.03
CA ALA A 594 -22.35 37.31 -3.02
C ALA A 594 -22.70 36.22 -4.05
N LEU A 595 -23.22 35.07 -3.58
CA LEU A 595 -23.66 33.99 -4.47
C LEU A 595 -24.82 34.45 -5.34
N ARG A 596 -25.84 35.10 -4.76
CA ARG A 596 -26.98 35.66 -5.50
C ARG A 596 -26.52 36.58 -6.63
N TYR A 597 -25.70 37.57 -6.31
CA TYR A 597 -25.16 38.52 -7.28
C TYR A 597 -24.36 37.84 -8.39
N THR A 598 -23.63 36.77 -8.05
CA THR A 598 -22.86 35.99 -9.02
C THR A 598 -23.77 35.21 -9.97
N LEU A 599 -24.84 34.59 -9.47
CA LEU A 599 -25.79 33.81 -10.27
C LEU A 599 -26.73 34.67 -11.12
N GLU A 600 -26.94 35.94 -10.75
CA GLU A 600 -27.76 36.89 -11.54
C GLU A 600 -27.13 37.28 -12.89
N ARG A 601 -25.83 37.02 -13.07
CA ARG A 601 -24.99 37.44 -14.18
C ARG A 601 -24.69 36.30 -15.17
N ASP A 602 -23.81 36.58 -16.13
CA ASP A 602 -23.26 35.59 -17.06
C ASP A 602 -22.37 34.58 -16.31
N ILE A 603 -22.66 33.29 -16.49
CA ILE A 603 -21.95 32.19 -15.83
C ILE A 603 -21.12 31.32 -16.80
N ILE A 604 -21.07 31.63 -18.11
CA ILE A 604 -20.45 30.76 -19.12
C ILE A 604 -18.93 30.84 -19.17
N TYR A 605 -18.35 32.00 -18.83
CA TYR A 605 -16.91 32.26 -18.98
C TYR A 605 -16.02 31.35 -18.13
N ASN A 606 -16.57 30.70 -17.11
CA ASN A 606 -15.84 29.77 -16.25
C ASN A 606 -16.48 28.39 -16.32
N VAL A 607 -15.83 27.49 -17.06
CA VAL A 607 -16.30 26.11 -17.29
C VAL A 607 -16.61 25.37 -16.00
N LYS A 608 -15.77 25.50 -14.95
CA LYS A 608 -16.02 24.84 -13.66
C LYS A 608 -17.27 25.39 -12.98
N MET A 609 -17.41 26.72 -12.94
CA MET A 609 -18.58 27.38 -12.35
C MET A 609 -19.87 26.95 -13.06
N LYS A 610 -19.91 27.04 -14.39
CA LYS A 610 -21.05 26.61 -15.20
C LYS A 610 -21.44 25.15 -14.90
N ASN A 611 -20.46 24.24 -14.91
CA ASN A 611 -20.72 22.82 -14.66
C ASN A 611 -21.25 22.57 -13.25
N ILE A 612 -20.66 23.18 -12.22
CA ILE A 612 -21.12 23.01 -10.83
C ILE A 612 -22.56 23.50 -10.67
N ILE A 613 -22.86 24.71 -11.14
CA ILE A 613 -24.19 25.33 -11.00
C ILE A 613 -25.24 24.52 -11.74
N CYS A 614 -25.00 24.18 -13.01
CA CYS A 614 -25.97 23.44 -13.81
C CYS A 614 -26.19 22.02 -13.29
N ARG A 615 -25.16 21.34 -12.74
CA ARG A 615 -25.33 20.02 -12.11
C ARG A 615 -26.12 20.10 -10.79
N ILE A 616 -25.90 21.13 -9.97
CA ILE A 616 -26.72 21.36 -8.76
C ILE A 616 -28.18 21.62 -9.17
N SER A 617 -28.41 22.52 -10.12
CA SER A 617 -29.75 22.80 -10.64
C SER A 617 -30.44 21.54 -11.20
N ALA A 618 -29.72 20.71 -11.96
CA ALA A 618 -30.25 19.44 -12.46
C ALA A 618 -30.54 18.43 -11.34
N MET A 619 -29.67 18.32 -10.33
CA MET A 619 -29.87 17.45 -9.17
C MET A 619 -31.11 17.84 -8.36
N LEU A 620 -31.33 19.14 -8.16
CA LEU A 620 -32.48 19.66 -7.40
C LEU A 620 -33.83 19.48 -8.11
N GLU A 621 -33.82 19.12 -9.39
CA GLU A 621 -35.03 18.76 -10.15
C GLU A 621 -35.32 17.25 -10.07
N GLU A 622 -34.50 16.50 -9.34
CA GLU A 622 -34.59 15.06 -9.17
C GLU A 622 -34.89 14.71 -7.70
N ASP A 623 -35.26 13.46 -7.45
CA ASP A 623 -35.41 12.95 -6.08
C ASP A 623 -34.02 12.69 -5.47
N TYR A 624 -33.32 13.77 -5.11
CA TYR A 624 -31.95 13.71 -4.58
C TYR A 624 -31.89 13.20 -3.12
N MET A 625 -33.02 13.17 -2.42
CA MET A 625 -33.14 12.62 -1.06
C MET A 625 -33.50 11.13 -1.02
N THR A 626 -33.71 10.50 -2.19
CA THR A 626 -33.99 9.07 -2.29
C THR A 626 -32.96 8.22 -1.56
N VAL A 627 -33.46 7.22 -0.82
CA VAL A 627 -32.65 6.16 -0.17
C VAL A 627 -32.57 4.87 -1.01
N ASP A 628 -33.28 4.83 -2.14
CA ASP A 628 -33.26 3.70 -3.05
C ASP A 628 -31.91 3.60 -3.80
N ILE A 629 -31.22 2.47 -3.64
CA ILE A 629 -29.85 2.25 -4.13
C ILE A 629 -29.76 2.35 -5.66
N GLU A 630 -30.76 1.87 -6.40
CA GLU A 630 -30.74 1.94 -7.86
C GLU A 630 -30.91 3.38 -8.34
N LYS A 631 -31.82 4.14 -7.72
CA LYS A 631 -31.99 5.57 -8.00
C LYS A 631 -30.77 6.39 -7.61
N ILE A 632 -30.13 6.10 -6.47
CA ILE A 632 -28.88 6.73 -6.04
C ILE A 632 -27.80 6.57 -7.11
N ASN A 633 -27.54 5.33 -7.50
CA ASN A 633 -26.51 5.02 -8.50
C ASN A 633 -26.89 5.60 -9.88
N GLY A 634 -28.17 5.56 -10.25
CA GLY A 634 -28.69 6.14 -11.47
C GLY A 634 -28.45 7.65 -11.55
N LEU A 635 -28.81 8.39 -10.48
CA LEU A 635 -28.63 9.84 -10.38
C LEU A 635 -27.15 10.23 -10.44
N ARG A 636 -26.30 9.55 -9.65
CA ARG A 636 -24.85 9.75 -9.67
C ARG A 636 -24.27 9.52 -11.06
N LYS A 637 -24.63 8.40 -11.70
CA LYS A 637 -24.10 8.03 -13.02
C LYS A 637 -24.48 9.04 -14.08
N LYS A 638 -25.74 9.47 -14.16
CA LYS A 638 -26.15 10.50 -15.12
C LYS A 638 -25.47 11.84 -14.86
N LEU A 639 -25.38 12.26 -13.60
CA LEU A 639 -24.80 13.56 -13.25
C LEU A 639 -23.27 13.62 -13.22
N PHE A 640 -22.52 12.52 -13.27
CA PHE A 640 -21.05 12.62 -13.15
C PHE A 640 -20.26 11.66 -14.05
N ASP A 641 -20.85 10.53 -14.45
CA ASP A 641 -20.15 9.49 -15.20
C ASP A 641 -20.49 9.50 -16.70
N LEU A 642 -21.71 9.93 -17.06
CA LEU A 642 -22.16 9.98 -18.46
C LEU A 642 -21.79 11.30 -19.15
N PRO A 643 -21.57 11.29 -20.48
CA PRO A 643 -21.37 12.51 -21.25
C PRO A 643 -22.58 13.44 -21.17
N ILE A 644 -22.33 14.67 -20.75
CA ILE A 644 -23.34 15.73 -20.74
C ILE A 644 -22.81 16.97 -21.43
N ASP A 645 -23.74 17.77 -21.94
CA ASP A 645 -23.50 19.13 -22.36
C ASP A 645 -24.32 20.10 -21.50
N ILE A 646 -23.83 21.34 -21.40
CA ILE A 646 -24.64 22.43 -20.87
C ILE A 646 -25.32 23.11 -22.05
N GLU A 647 -26.61 22.85 -22.19
CA GLU A 647 -27.47 23.31 -23.27
C GLU A 647 -27.94 24.74 -23.03
N HIS A 648 -28.02 25.50 -24.12
CA HIS A 648 -28.67 26.81 -24.20
C HIS A 648 -30.10 26.65 -24.70
N ILE A 649 -31.09 26.93 -23.84
CA ILE A 649 -32.51 26.78 -24.20
C ILE A 649 -32.86 27.71 -25.38
N GLN A 650 -32.50 28.98 -25.26
CA GLN A 650 -32.40 29.92 -26.39
C GLN A 650 -31.02 29.81 -27.01
N SER A 651 -30.96 29.40 -28.28
CA SER A 651 -29.72 29.24 -29.05
C SER A 651 -28.89 30.52 -29.07
N TYR A 652 -27.58 30.39 -28.79
CA TYR A 652 -26.63 31.51 -28.86
C TYR A 652 -26.20 31.83 -30.30
N ASN A 653 -26.18 30.81 -31.18
CA ASN A 653 -25.72 30.89 -32.56
C ASN A 653 -26.84 30.49 -33.52
N ASP A 654 -27.87 31.33 -33.64
CA ASP A 654 -28.90 31.11 -34.65
C ASP A 654 -28.30 31.11 -36.07
N GLU A 655 -28.86 30.27 -36.96
CA GLU A 655 -28.43 30.18 -38.36
C GLU A 655 -28.77 31.47 -39.11
N ASN A 656 -29.85 32.15 -38.70
CA ASN A 656 -30.19 33.48 -39.19
C ASN A 656 -29.39 34.57 -38.46
N ILE A 657 -28.52 35.26 -39.20
CA ILE A 657 -27.61 36.29 -38.65
C ILE A 657 -28.37 37.49 -38.05
N GLU A 658 -29.44 37.96 -38.71
CA GLU A 658 -30.18 39.15 -38.25
C GLU A 658 -30.95 38.86 -36.96
N GLU A 659 -31.62 37.71 -36.92
CA GLU A 659 -32.37 37.24 -35.75
C GLU A 659 -31.42 36.96 -34.56
N ARG A 660 -30.27 36.35 -34.83
CA ARG A 660 -29.22 36.14 -33.82
C ARG A 660 -28.75 37.44 -33.19
N ASP A 661 -28.48 38.46 -34.00
CA ASP A 661 -27.93 39.72 -33.51
C ASP A 661 -29.02 40.52 -32.76
N GLN A 662 -30.28 40.43 -33.19
CA GLN A 662 -31.43 40.95 -32.44
C GLN A 662 -31.57 40.27 -31.07
N ILE A 663 -31.55 38.94 -31.02
CA ILE A 663 -31.65 38.17 -29.77
C ILE A 663 -30.50 38.51 -28.82
N LYS A 664 -29.26 38.61 -29.34
CA LYS A 664 -28.10 39.00 -28.52
C LYS A 664 -28.25 40.39 -27.92
N ASN A 665 -28.76 41.35 -28.69
CA ASN A 665 -29.00 42.71 -28.23
C ASN A 665 -30.12 42.78 -27.18
N GLU A 666 -31.21 42.03 -27.39
CA GLU A 666 -32.36 42.03 -26.48
C GLU A 666 -32.08 41.27 -25.18
N TRP A 667 -31.49 40.07 -25.27
CA TRP A 667 -31.29 39.20 -24.12
C TRP A 667 -30.04 39.57 -23.30
N GLY A 668 -29.02 40.11 -23.95
CA GLY A 668 -27.74 40.47 -23.35
C GLY A 668 -27.14 39.30 -22.55
N TYR A 669 -26.77 39.57 -21.30
CA TYR A 669 -26.17 38.56 -20.41
C TYR A 669 -27.13 37.42 -20.02
N ASN A 670 -28.44 37.54 -20.25
CA ASN A 670 -29.39 36.48 -19.90
C ASN A 670 -29.23 35.23 -20.77
N LEU A 671 -28.69 35.36 -22.00
CA LEU A 671 -28.36 34.21 -22.85
C LEU A 671 -27.42 33.22 -22.17
N ASN A 672 -26.50 33.73 -21.36
CA ASN A 672 -25.49 32.93 -20.66
C ASN A 672 -25.77 32.84 -19.15
N SER A 673 -26.99 33.17 -18.73
CA SER A 673 -27.41 33.07 -17.32
C SER A 673 -27.97 31.69 -17.02
N ILE A 674 -28.02 31.31 -15.73
CA ILE A 674 -28.59 30.03 -15.30
C ILE A 674 -30.06 29.85 -15.76
N GLY A 675 -30.79 30.94 -15.98
CA GLY A 675 -32.15 30.90 -16.52
C GLY A 675 -32.25 30.30 -17.92
N ASN A 676 -31.20 30.44 -18.75
CA ASN A 676 -31.15 29.91 -20.12
C ASN A 676 -30.28 28.65 -20.27
N LEU A 677 -29.70 28.16 -19.17
CA LEU A 677 -28.78 27.02 -19.19
C LEU A 677 -29.35 25.83 -18.42
N MET A 678 -29.11 24.62 -18.92
CA MET A 678 -29.45 23.38 -18.24
C MET A 678 -28.53 22.22 -18.67
N VAL A 679 -28.51 21.15 -17.89
CA VAL A 679 -27.81 19.91 -18.26
C VAL A 679 -28.66 19.16 -19.30
N LEU A 680 -27.99 18.59 -20.30
CA LEU A 680 -28.60 17.73 -21.31
C LEU A 680 -27.63 16.62 -21.72
N GLU A 681 -28.16 15.48 -22.17
CA GLU A 681 -27.36 14.42 -22.78
C GLU A 681 -26.68 14.92 -24.06
N SER A 682 -25.39 14.63 -24.24
CA SER A 682 -24.61 15.14 -25.37
C SER A 682 -25.12 14.68 -26.74
N ASP A 683 -25.72 13.49 -26.84
CA ASP A 683 -26.34 12.99 -28.07
C ASP A 683 -27.62 13.76 -28.42
N ILE A 684 -28.48 14.03 -27.44
CA ILE A 684 -29.66 14.87 -27.62
C ILE A 684 -29.22 16.28 -28.01
N ASN A 685 -28.26 16.86 -27.29
CA ASN A 685 -27.71 18.20 -27.56
C ASN A 685 -27.18 18.34 -28.99
N ARG A 686 -26.39 17.36 -29.46
CA ARG A 686 -25.91 17.34 -30.85
C ARG A 686 -27.04 17.23 -31.88
N SER A 687 -28.12 16.52 -31.57
CA SER A 687 -29.26 16.34 -32.48
C SER A 687 -30.11 17.62 -32.66
N ILE A 688 -30.16 18.45 -31.62
CA ILE A 688 -30.92 19.70 -31.64
C ILE A 688 -30.08 20.88 -32.14
N SER A 689 -28.77 20.92 -31.87
CA SER A 689 -27.88 22.00 -32.32
C SER A 689 -28.49 23.39 -31.99
N ASN A 690 -28.45 24.32 -32.94
CA ASN A 690 -28.98 25.68 -32.78
C ASN A 690 -30.47 25.83 -33.16
N LYS A 691 -31.24 24.73 -33.27
CA LYS A 691 -32.65 24.78 -33.69
C LYS A 691 -33.52 25.69 -32.80
N PRO A 692 -34.63 26.23 -33.32
CA PRO A 692 -35.56 27.01 -32.51
C PRO A 692 -36.18 26.19 -31.36
N TYR A 693 -36.61 26.90 -30.29
CA TYR A 693 -37.13 26.27 -29.07
C TYR A 693 -38.23 25.23 -29.34
N PHE A 694 -39.18 25.51 -30.23
CA PHE A 694 -40.29 24.59 -30.54
C PHE A 694 -39.84 23.24 -31.14
N GLU A 695 -38.66 23.18 -31.76
CA GLU A 695 -38.08 21.92 -32.23
C GLU A 695 -37.29 21.23 -31.13
N LYS A 696 -36.56 22.01 -30.32
CA LYS A 696 -35.80 21.52 -29.17
C LYS A 696 -36.70 20.81 -28.17
N THR A 697 -37.89 21.34 -27.86
CA THR A 697 -38.84 20.76 -26.90
C THR A 697 -39.25 19.33 -27.21
N LYS A 698 -39.38 18.96 -28.49
CA LYS A 698 -39.71 17.59 -28.91
C LYS A 698 -38.65 16.58 -28.50
N ARG A 699 -37.38 17.01 -28.49
CA ARG A 699 -36.23 16.20 -28.08
C ARG A 699 -36.03 16.25 -26.57
N TYR A 700 -36.30 17.39 -25.92
CA TYR A 700 -36.24 17.53 -24.47
C TYR A 700 -37.16 16.54 -23.74
N LEU A 701 -38.36 16.25 -24.27
CA LEU A 701 -39.27 15.24 -23.69
C LEU A 701 -38.67 13.82 -23.61
N GLN A 702 -37.61 13.54 -24.38
CA GLN A 702 -36.90 12.26 -24.39
C GLN A 702 -35.73 12.23 -23.41
N SER A 703 -35.39 13.36 -22.79
CA SER A 703 -34.31 13.45 -21.82
C SER A 703 -34.64 12.69 -20.54
N THR A 704 -33.60 12.14 -19.93
CA THR A 704 -33.61 11.49 -18.62
C THR A 704 -33.41 12.49 -17.47
N TYR A 705 -33.04 13.73 -17.78
CA TYR A 705 -32.94 14.80 -16.78
C TYR A 705 -34.30 15.49 -16.61
N GLY A 706 -34.81 15.52 -15.38
CA GLY A 706 -36.05 16.22 -15.02
C GLY A 706 -36.04 17.68 -15.49
N ILE A 707 -34.91 18.36 -15.35
CA ILE A 707 -34.74 19.77 -15.75
C ILE A 707 -34.97 20.01 -17.24
N ALA A 708 -34.59 19.07 -18.10
CA ALA A 708 -34.83 19.16 -19.54
C ALA A 708 -36.21 18.61 -19.90
N LYS A 709 -36.58 17.46 -19.34
CA LYS A 709 -37.85 16.78 -19.63
C LYS A 709 -39.08 17.62 -19.25
N ASN A 710 -39.02 18.35 -18.15
CA ASN A 710 -40.12 19.19 -17.66
C ASN A 710 -40.16 20.57 -18.34
N GLN A 711 -39.05 21.00 -18.97
CA GLN A 711 -38.92 22.33 -19.57
C GLN A 711 -40.07 22.71 -20.53
N PRO A 712 -40.55 21.83 -21.44
CA PRO A 712 -41.67 22.14 -22.33
C PRO A 712 -43.02 22.31 -21.61
N ASN A 713 -43.21 21.62 -20.48
CA ASN A 713 -44.45 21.67 -19.70
C ASN A 713 -44.49 22.92 -18.81
N ASP A 714 -43.37 23.20 -18.13
CA ASP A 714 -43.22 24.37 -17.27
C ASP A 714 -43.19 25.68 -18.06
N TYR A 715 -42.57 25.66 -19.25
CA TYR A 715 -42.43 26.81 -20.14
C TYR A 715 -42.82 26.44 -21.58
N PRO A 716 -44.12 26.37 -21.91
CA PRO A 716 -44.58 26.05 -23.28
C PRO A 716 -44.12 27.09 -24.32
N VAL A 717 -43.88 28.33 -23.88
CA VAL A 717 -43.31 29.42 -24.69
C VAL A 717 -42.01 29.88 -24.04
N TRP A 718 -40.98 30.12 -24.85
CA TRP A 718 -39.67 30.60 -24.38
C TRP A 718 -39.37 32.00 -24.92
N ASN A 719 -39.19 32.95 -24.02
CA ASN A 719 -38.83 34.33 -24.32
C ASN A 719 -38.01 34.93 -23.16
N LEU A 720 -37.56 36.18 -23.28
CA LEU A 720 -36.72 36.83 -22.27
C LEU A 720 -37.41 36.94 -20.90
N GLU A 721 -38.72 37.14 -20.86
CA GLU A 721 -39.48 37.21 -19.60
C GLU A 721 -39.47 35.86 -18.87
N LYS A 722 -39.75 34.76 -19.59
CA LYS A 722 -39.68 33.40 -19.05
C LYS A 722 -38.28 32.98 -18.66
N CYS A 723 -37.27 33.42 -19.40
CA CYS A 723 -35.87 33.24 -19.02
C CYS A 723 -35.56 33.93 -17.67
N LYS A 724 -36.02 35.18 -17.47
CA LYS A 724 -35.83 35.90 -16.20
C LYS A 724 -36.61 35.27 -15.05
N GLU A 725 -37.83 34.78 -15.30
CA GLU A 725 -38.64 34.04 -14.33
C GLU A 725 -37.92 32.76 -13.87
N ARG A 726 -37.52 31.90 -14.82
CA ARG A 726 -36.76 30.68 -14.55
C ARG A 726 -35.46 30.99 -13.83
N LYS A 727 -34.75 32.06 -14.23
CA LYS A 727 -33.52 32.49 -13.57
C LYS A 727 -33.73 32.73 -12.08
N GLN A 728 -34.78 33.46 -11.68
CA GLN A 728 -35.06 33.72 -10.27
C GLN A 728 -35.46 32.45 -9.49
N LYS A 729 -36.21 31.54 -10.13
CA LYS A 729 -36.55 30.22 -9.58
C LYS A 729 -35.28 29.40 -9.29
N GLU A 730 -34.39 29.27 -10.28
CA GLU A 730 -33.14 28.51 -10.14
C GLU A 730 -32.16 29.13 -9.14
N ILE A 731 -32.02 30.45 -9.13
CA ILE A 731 -31.19 31.16 -8.14
C ILE A 731 -31.67 30.86 -6.72
N SER A 732 -32.99 30.92 -6.49
CA SER A 732 -33.56 30.68 -5.17
C SER A 732 -33.38 29.23 -4.74
N LYS A 733 -33.63 28.26 -5.62
CA LYS A 733 -33.36 26.83 -5.37
C LYS A 733 -31.91 26.57 -4.95
N ILE A 734 -30.96 27.07 -5.74
CA ILE A 734 -29.52 26.85 -5.49
C ILE A 734 -29.08 27.50 -4.17
N ILE A 735 -29.52 28.73 -3.89
CA ILE A 735 -29.17 29.41 -2.63
C ILE A 735 -29.74 28.65 -1.44
N ASN A 736 -31.01 28.26 -1.48
CA ASN A 736 -31.64 27.52 -0.39
C ASN A 736 -30.92 26.19 -0.13
N TYR A 737 -30.51 25.48 -1.19
CA TYR A 737 -29.74 24.25 -1.07
C TYR A 737 -28.33 24.46 -0.47
N ILE A 738 -27.60 25.49 -0.91
CA ILE A 738 -26.23 25.74 -0.46
C ILE A 738 -26.18 26.19 1.01
N PHE A 739 -27.19 26.92 1.48
CA PHE A 739 -27.26 27.47 2.83
C PHE A 739 -28.20 26.73 3.78
N ASP A 740 -28.81 25.62 3.34
CA ASP A 740 -29.74 24.80 4.12
C ASP A 740 -30.97 25.56 4.64
N ASP A 741 -31.58 26.41 3.81
CA ASP A 741 -32.79 27.16 4.23
C ASP A 741 -34.04 26.25 4.28
N GLU A 742 -34.81 26.35 5.37
CA GLU A 742 -35.89 25.45 5.78
C GLU A 742 -37.06 25.26 4.79
N ASP A 743 -37.19 26.09 3.73
CA ASP A 743 -38.37 26.06 2.85
C ASP A 743 -38.48 24.83 1.92
N GLN A 744 -37.52 23.90 1.95
CA GLN A 744 -37.64 22.57 1.32
C GLN A 744 -37.42 21.39 2.28
N VAL A 745 -37.22 21.65 3.58
CA VAL A 745 -36.91 20.64 4.59
C VAL A 745 -38.20 20.16 5.27
N LYS A 746 -39.14 19.60 4.48
CA LYS A 746 -40.36 18.98 5.04
C LYS A 746 -40.35 17.46 5.10
N ASP A 747 -39.33 16.81 4.54
CA ASP A 747 -39.19 15.35 4.60
C ASP A 747 -37.75 14.98 4.96
N ILE A 748 -37.31 15.38 6.15
CA ILE A 748 -36.24 14.67 6.84
C ILE A 748 -36.91 13.43 7.45
N PRO A 749 -36.53 12.20 7.10
CA PRO A 749 -37.05 11.03 7.80
C PRO A 749 -36.64 11.08 9.28
N ASP A 750 -37.55 10.73 10.19
CA ASP A 750 -37.43 10.84 11.66
C ASP A 750 -36.07 10.40 12.26
N PHE A 751 -35.28 9.57 11.58
CA PHE A 751 -33.98 9.10 12.07
C PHE A 751 -32.86 10.16 12.06
N VAL A 752 -32.95 11.25 11.29
CA VAL A 752 -31.97 12.35 11.33
C VAL A 752 -32.18 13.25 12.55
N GLN A 753 -33.41 13.28 13.09
CA GLN A 753 -33.71 14.02 14.31
C GLN A 753 -33.08 13.35 15.54
N VAL A 754 -32.94 12.01 15.51
CA VAL A 754 -32.31 11.23 16.59
C VAL A 754 -30.81 11.51 16.70
N ALA A 755 -30.10 11.73 15.60
CA ALA A 755 -28.66 11.99 15.61
C ALA A 755 -28.26 13.43 16.01
N LEU A 756 -29.22 14.35 16.04
CA LEU A 756 -29.02 15.72 16.54
C LEU A 756 -29.41 15.88 18.02
N GLU A 757 -30.12 14.88 18.58
CA GLU A 757 -30.59 14.88 19.98
C GLU A 757 -29.86 13.85 20.87
N SER A 758 -28.93 13.06 20.33
CA SER A 758 -28.04 12.12 21.06
C SER A 758 -26.59 12.51 20.90
#